data_AF-A0A927CE08-F1
#
_entry.id   AF-A0A927CE08-F1
#
_cell.length_a   1.000
_cell.length_b   1.000
_cell.length_c   1.000
_cell.angle_alpha   90.00
_cell.angle_beta   90.00
_cell.angle_gamma   90.00
#
_symmetry.space_group_name_H-M   'P 1'
#
loop_
_entity.id
_entity.type
_entity.pdbx_description
1 polymer ?
#
loop_
_entity_poly.entity_id
_entity_poly.type
_entity_poly.pdbx_seq_one_letter_code
_entity_poly.pdbx_strand_id
1 'polypeptide(L)'
;MKRRSTVYTLHKRENARRNAERFEWAKALRDRAVNEADSYLAIGHEALWNLVPGQTLPRSYGVNQRLGSPVTGKEIDKYGNYPYQADPLKAPWKITDPSSGLSFPTNDFAAYYASGLDESGLFRPERADRSLLVNTMYPERGPDWGVDDGYGWTDEKGNTYTFVAYYVHWFLWHPGTGVILKALAALRDAYLYTGRPEYAAAGIVLLHRVADVYPSLDVAEYDKTIFLNSHGGTGLGQALGSIWEASLVKQLLYCYDAFFPAMGEPEAIRFLNGKSPALSGTGHTAETLCSHIEHGIVRQVYPAVKAARNYGNTGFHQSALALAAVVLDQEPETGEWIAFNGRAGKRLNQPWQVTGGNILSALVNDVDRDGHGNEASPGYNALWLNSLLEVADIMEGYSDDPAADLYRHPKFRKMFDAFIPLICSGRFVPTIGDTGKTGNPGIGFKGSVFVKAFEVYGDPVFAQAAYLINGNGTAGITGGMFSDDPERIARDIEDVIANRGRLRLDSDQFTGYGFSVLRDGEEGEEGGADGSAADTRRDVWMYYGRNTGHGHRDTLNIGIHAFGIDLTPDLGYPEFADAVDMHRAQWVIGTTSHNTVLVDKKKQDPQWVGEPRHFDDAGRIKLMDVEAPQAYRHISMYKRVTAMVRVGRESFYAIDLFRVQGGQDHHYSFHGAEGPVTVEGLSLVPQKEGTYAGADSSFGVRPEGDDVPGAAYNGAGFHWLNNVERDRNPQRQFSVDWSVVDTWGSLPEGERGTVHIRLTMLGEFDEVALADGVPPRNKPGNPPSLRYVLARRQGGDLSSFFTSVLEPYQGERVVRAIRLATVERKKAGLEAAGIGAGAEAEAKGAAAGDLAARAVRVELACGRTDYIVSSLHPDEELLLDGEIVFRGAFGLYSERAGSPEYAYVHDGTEIGRADSAERLVLAAGRRTGKVTGFTKELRDRNTITVQLEGTAEAAELQTLAGRFVYVANDGVRNAVYRIRSAYAGLGGGTVLDIGDMTLIRSYADPEDYAKGFVYDIKEGAALYIPLSAEREYPLD
;
A
#
# COMPACT_ATOMS: atom_id res chain seq x y z
N MET A 1 37.65 19.53 4.03
CA MET A 1 37.50 18.94 2.69
C MET A 1 37.59 17.44 2.83
N LYS A 2 36.80 16.71 2.04
CA LYS A 2 36.80 15.25 1.93
C LYS A 2 38.20 14.73 1.62
N ARG A 3 38.57 13.57 2.20
CA ARG A 3 39.92 12.98 2.06
C ARG A 3 39.97 11.69 1.24
N ARG A 4 38.83 11.02 1.10
CA ARG A 4 38.69 9.73 0.40
C ARG A 4 37.26 9.58 -0.12
N SER A 5 37.06 8.78 -1.16
CA SER A 5 35.72 8.29 -1.51
C SER A 5 35.23 7.31 -0.43
N THR A 6 33.97 7.45 -0.03
CA THR A 6 33.36 6.72 1.09
C THR A 6 32.24 5.79 0.63
N VAL A 7 31.50 6.16 -0.42
CA VAL A 7 30.46 5.31 -1.00
C VAL A 7 31.06 4.31 -1.97
N TYR A 8 31.88 4.80 -2.91
CA TYR A 8 32.55 4.02 -3.95
C TYR A 8 34.03 3.81 -3.61
N THR A 9 34.27 3.13 -2.48
CA THR A 9 35.61 2.80 -1.99
C THR A 9 36.48 2.16 -3.09
N LEU A 10 37.81 2.22 -2.93
CA LEU A 10 38.74 1.61 -3.89
C LEU A 10 38.37 0.13 -4.15
N HIS A 11 38.11 -0.63 -3.08
CA HIS A 11 37.67 -2.02 -3.15
C HIS A 11 36.40 -2.22 -3.99
N LYS A 12 35.36 -1.41 -3.77
CA LYS A 12 34.11 -1.48 -4.56
C LYS A 12 34.38 -1.19 -6.05
N ARG A 13 35.21 -0.20 -6.37
CA ARG A 13 35.55 0.14 -7.77
C ARG A 13 36.35 -0.97 -8.46
N GLU A 14 37.28 -1.58 -7.76
CA GLU A 14 38.04 -2.74 -8.24
C GLU A 14 37.10 -3.94 -8.48
N ASN A 15 36.19 -4.21 -7.54
CA ASN A 15 35.16 -5.23 -7.72
C ASN A 15 34.27 -4.97 -8.94
N ALA A 16 33.79 -3.75 -9.13
CA ALA A 16 32.95 -3.40 -10.27
C ALA A 16 33.64 -3.68 -11.60
N ARG A 17 34.91 -3.28 -11.74
CA ARG A 17 35.69 -3.50 -12.96
C ARG A 17 35.95 -4.98 -13.20
N ARG A 18 36.37 -5.71 -12.16
CA ARG A 18 36.55 -7.17 -12.21
C ARG A 18 35.26 -7.89 -12.59
N ASN A 19 34.13 -7.50 -11.99
CA ASN A 19 32.83 -8.11 -12.25
C ASN A 19 32.37 -7.82 -13.69
N ALA A 20 32.59 -6.60 -14.20
CA ALA A 20 32.31 -6.23 -15.59
C ALA A 20 33.11 -7.04 -16.63
N GLU A 21 34.26 -7.58 -16.25
CA GLU A 21 35.07 -8.47 -17.10
C GLU A 21 34.62 -9.93 -16.98
N ARG A 22 34.16 -10.35 -15.80
CA ARG A 22 33.90 -11.75 -15.46
C ARG A 22 32.48 -12.23 -15.76
N PHE A 23 31.47 -11.38 -15.57
CA PHE A 23 30.06 -11.78 -15.64
C PHE A 23 29.33 -11.08 -16.77
N GLU A 24 28.57 -11.82 -17.58
CA GLU A 24 27.86 -11.27 -18.75
C GLU A 24 26.82 -10.21 -18.38
N TRP A 25 26.10 -10.37 -17.25
CA TRP A 25 25.16 -9.35 -16.78
C TRP A 25 25.87 -8.04 -16.39
N ALA A 26 27.03 -8.14 -15.74
CA ALA A 26 27.82 -6.98 -15.31
C ALA A 26 28.47 -6.27 -16.50
N LYS A 27 28.94 -7.05 -17.48
CA LYS A 27 29.41 -6.56 -18.77
C LYS A 27 28.30 -5.81 -19.52
N ALA A 28 27.09 -6.35 -19.56
CA ALA A 28 25.94 -5.69 -20.17
C ALA A 28 25.57 -4.37 -19.46
N LEU A 29 25.68 -4.30 -18.13
CA LEU A 29 25.51 -3.05 -17.37
C LEU A 29 26.59 -2.02 -17.75
N ARG A 30 27.86 -2.44 -17.82
CA ARG A 30 28.96 -1.59 -18.28
C ARG A 30 28.71 -1.06 -19.69
N ASP A 31 28.37 -1.94 -20.63
CA ASP A 31 28.20 -1.57 -22.03
C ASP A 31 27.02 -0.61 -22.22
N ARG A 32 25.93 -0.80 -21.46
CA ARG A 32 24.81 0.17 -21.43
C ARG A 32 25.27 1.52 -20.90
N ALA A 33 25.96 1.54 -19.76
CA ALA A 33 26.45 2.79 -19.16
C ALA A 33 27.41 3.53 -20.10
N VAL A 34 28.31 2.80 -20.78
CA VAL A 34 29.23 3.35 -21.79
C VAL A 34 28.48 3.93 -22.97
N ASN A 35 27.53 3.19 -23.55
CA ASN A 35 26.75 3.67 -24.70
C ASN A 35 25.96 4.95 -24.36
N GLU A 36 25.35 5.01 -23.17
CA GLU A 36 24.66 6.20 -22.69
C GLU A 36 25.64 7.36 -22.44
N ALA A 37 26.77 7.10 -21.77
CA ALA A 37 27.80 8.10 -21.48
C ALA A 37 28.44 8.68 -22.75
N ASP A 38 28.71 7.84 -23.77
CA ASP A 38 29.29 8.25 -25.05
C ASP A 38 28.38 9.23 -25.79
N SER A 39 27.05 9.09 -25.65
CA SER A 39 26.11 10.06 -26.23
C SER A 39 26.24 11.46 -25.61
N TYR A 40 26.61 11.55 -24.33
CA TYR A 40 26.86 12.81 -23.63
C TYR A 40 28.27 13.34 -23.88
N LEU A 41 29.27 12.46 -24.07
CA LEU A 41 30.59 12.90 -24.52
C LEU A 41 30.53 13.52 -25.92
N ALA A 42 29.69 12.96 -26.81
CA ALA A 42 29.57 13.42 -28.19
C ALA A 42 29.04 14.87 -28.32
N ILE A 43 28.23 15.36 -27.38
CA ILE A 43 27.77 16.75 -27.37
C ILE A 43 28.81 17.74 -26.81
N GLY A 44 29.83 17.25 -26.11
CA GLY A 44 30.97 18.02 -25.62
C GLY A 44 30.72 18.81 -24.33
N HIS A 45 31.82 19.23 -23.67
CA HIS A 45 31.80 19.95 -22.39
C HIS A 45 31.01 21.26 -22.44
N GLU A 46 31.05 21.97 -23.56
CA GLU A 46 30.30 23.22 -23.75
C GLU A 46 28.78 23.01 -23.67
N ALA A 47 28.27 22.01 -24.39
CA ALA A 47 26.85 21.70 -24.39
C ALA A 47 26.42 21.21 -23.00
N LEU A 48 27.20 20.31 -22.37
CA LEU A 48 26.94 19.83 -21.01
C LEU A 48 26.86 20.98 -20.00
N TRP A 49 27.80 21.92 -20.06
CA TRP A 49 27.80 23.09 -19.19
C TRP A 49 26.58 24.00 -19.43
N ASN A 50 26.11 24.13 -20.68
CA ASN A 50 24.92 24.93 -20.99
C ASN A 50 23.58 24.21 -20.71
N LEU A 51 23.57 22.93 -20.32
CA LEU A 51 22.33 22.19 -20.00
C LEU A 51 21.62 22.68 -18.73
N VAL A 52 22.35 23.30 -17.80
CA VAL A 52 21.86 23.59 -16.44
C VAL A 52 21.19 24.98 -16.40
N PRO A 53 19.86 25.08 -16.31
CA PRO A 53 19.19 26.37 -16.26
C PRO A 53 19.26 26.97 -14.85
N GLY A 54 19.34 28.30 -14.79
CA GLY A 54 19.32 29.07 -13.54
C GLY A 54 17.94 29.22 -12.90
N GLN A 55 17.91 29.90 -11.75
CA GLN A 55 16.68 30.19 -10.99
C GLN A 55 15.67 31.08 -11.73
N THR A 56 15.98 31.67 -12.88
CA THR A 56 15.04 32.58 -13.57
C THR A 56 13.84 31.86 -14.19
N LEU A 57 13.92 30.55 -14.43
CA LEU A 57 12.81 29.76 -14.97
C LEU A 57 12.07 28.95 -13.89
N PRO A 58 10.72 28.97 -13.89
CA PRO A 58 9.92 28.17 -12.98
C PRO A 58 9.99 26.67 -13.27
N ARG A 59 9.56 25.87 -12.30
CA ARG A 59 9.40 24.42 -12.41
C ARG A 59 7.95 24.06 -12.09
N SER A 60 7.31 23.23 -12.91
CA SER A 60 5.96 22.72 -12.66
C SER A 60 5.86 21.26 -13.07
N TYR A 61 5.35 20.37 -12.23
CA TYR A 61 5.15 18.96 -12.62
C TYR A 61 3.97 18.77 -13.58
N GLY A 62 3.11 19.79 -13.76
CA GLY A 62 1.89 19.68 -14.56
C GLY A 62 1.69 20.92 -15.44
N VAL A 63 1.30 20.71 -16.70
CA VAL A 63 1.01 21.80 -17.64
C VAL A 63 -0.31 22.49 -17.26
N ASN A 64 -1.41 21.72 -17.21
CA ASN A 64 -2.71 22.12 -16.67
C ASN A 64 -3.49 20.85 -16.28
N GLN A 65 -3.44 20.43 -15.01
CA GLN A 65 -4.07 19.17 -14.58
C GLN A 65 -5.60 19.23 -14.61
N ARG A 66 -6.18 20.40 -14.36
CA ARG A 66 -7.64 20.58 -14.29
C ARG A 66 -8.31 20.45 -15.66
N LEU A 67 -7.70 21.03 -16.69
CA LEU A 67 -8.29 21.07 -18.05
C LEU A 67 -7.66 20.03 -18.98
N GLY A 68 -6.45 19.57 -18.68
CA GLY A 68 -5.70 18.64 -19.53
C GLY A 68 -4.99 19.35 -20.68
N SER A 69 -5.07 18.78 -21.88
CA SER A 69 -4.49 19.34 -23.10
C SER A 69 -5.25 20.60 -23.57
N PRO A 70 -4.58 21.64 -24.06
CA PRO A 70 -5.24 22.77 -24.72
C PRO A 70 -5.92 22.39 -26.05
N VAL A 71 -5.70 21.17 -26.56
CA VAL A 71 -6.23 20.69 -27.85
C VAL A 71 -7.33 19.66 -27.63
N THR A 72 -7.11 18.67 -26.76
CA THR A 72 -7.99 17.51 -26.58
C THR A 72 -8.63 17.44 -25.19
N GLY A 73 -8.35 18.41 -24.32
CA GLY A 73 -8.84 18.43 -22.95
C GLY A 73 -8.39 17.19 -22.16
N LYS A 74 -9.34 16.48 -21.58
CA LYS A 74 -9.09 15.34 -20.67
C LYS A 74 -8.76 14.01 -21.37
N GLU A 75 -8.76 13.95 -22.70
CA GLU A 75 -8.32 12.75 -23.43
C GLU A 75 -6.84 12.41 -23.16
N ILE A 76 -6.05 13.41 -22.77
CA ILE A 76 -4.64 13.23 -22.41
C ILE A 76 -4.43 12.32 -21.18
N ASP A 77 -5.44 12.20 -20.29
CA ASP A 77 -5.33 11.42 -19.05
C ASP A 77 -5.15 9.90 -19.32
N LYS A 78 -5.50 9.43 -20.53
CA LYS A 78 -5.25 8.05 -20.99
C LYS A 78 -3.76 7.68 -21.09
N TYR A 79 -2.88 8.68 -21.14
CA TYR A 79 -1.43 8.52 -21.23
C TYR A 79 -0.73 8.62 -19.86
N GLY A 80 -1.51 8.66 -18.76
CA GLY A 80 -1.01 8.64 -17.39
C GLY A 80 -0.94 10.02 -16.72
N ASN A 81 -0.41 10.06 -15.49
CA ASN A 81 -0.45 11.26 -14.63
C ASN A 81 0.37 12.45 -15.16
N TYR A 82 1.46 12.18 -15.86
CA TYR A 82 2.41 13.19 -16.39
C TYR A 82 2.69 12.89 -17.88
N PRO A 83 1.72 13.16 -18.76
CA PRO A 83 1.64 12.51 -20.08
C PRO A 83 2.55 13.11 -21.16
N TYR A 84 2.99 14.36 -21.01
CA TYR A 84 3.79 15.03 -22.05
C TYR A 84 5.17 14.39 -22.21
N GLN A 85 5.67 14.36 -23.45
CA GLN A 85 6.96 13.74 -23.83
C GLN A 85 7.97 14.80 -24.30
N ALA A 86 9.27 14.57 -24.14
CA ALA A 86 10.32 15.44 -24.70
C ALA A 86 11.65 14.69 -24.90
N ASP A 87 12.50 15.24 -25.77
CA ASP A 87 13.88 14.79 -26.00
C ASP A 87 14.81 16.01 -25.94
N PRO A 88 15.43 16.31 -24.79
CA PRO A 88 16.28 17.49 -24.62
C PRO A 88 17.49 17.59 -25.55
N LEU A 89 17.97 16.46 -26.08
CA LEU A 89 19.14 16.43 -26.95
C LEU A 89 18.77 16.67 -28.41
N LYS A 90 17.59 16.22 -28.84
CA LYS A 90 17.14 16.36 -30.25
C LYS A 90 16.21 17.54 -30.48
N ALA A 91 15.38 17.87 -29.50
CA ALA A 91 14.36 18.91 -29.59
C ALA A 91 14.37 19.74 -28.29
N PRO A 92 15.43 20.53 -28.06
CA PRO A 92 15.58 21.29 -26.82
C PRO A 92 14.41 22.26 -26.64
N TRP A 93 13.91 22.32 -25.41
CA TRP A 93 12.81 23.20 -24.99
C TRP A 93 11.45 22.90 -25.61
N LYS A 94 11.23 21.69 -26.14
CA LYS A 94 9.94 21.26 -26.67
C LYS A 94 9.37 20.08 -25.90
N ILE A 95 8.07 20.12 -25.62
CA ILE A 95 7.27 19.00 -25.16
C ILE A 95 6.23 18.63 -26.21
N THR A 96 5.80 17.37 -26.26
CA THR A 96 4.78 16.87 -27.18
C THR A 96 3.61 16.31 -26.39
N ASP A 97 2.40 16.74 -26.75
CA ASP A 97 1.15 16.19 -26.24
C ASP A 97 0.84 14.88 -26.99
N PRO A 98 0.90 13.70 -26.33
CA PRO A 98 0.71 12.42 -27.00
C PRO A 98 -0.72 12.21 -27.51
N SER A 99 -1.70 12.97 -26.99
CA SER A 99 -3.11 12.84 -27.39
C SER A 99 -3.44 13.60 -28.67
N SER A 100 -2.68 14.65 -29.01
CA SER A 100 -2.86 15.43 -30.24
C SER A 100 -1.71 15.30 -31.23
N GLY A 101 -0.53 14.87 -30.77
CA GLY A 101 0.71 14.87 -31.53
C GLY A 101 1.33 16.25 -31.73
N LEU A 102 0.76 17.32 -31.16
CA LEU A 102 1.31 18.67 -31.28
C LEU A 102 2.40 18.95 -30.25
N SER A 103 3.33 19.83 -30.60
CA SER A 103 4.45 20.22 -29.74
C SER A 103 4.30 21.65 -29.23
N PHE A 104 4.78 21.88 -28.00
CA PHE A 104 4.73 23.15 -27.29
C PHE A 104 6.09 23.44 -26.62
N PRO A 105 6.40 24.72 -26.34
CA PRO A 105 5.66 25.88 -26.82
C PRO A 105 5.83 26.05 -28.33
N THR A 106 5.01 26.89 -28.95
CA THR A 106 4.96 27.01 -30.42
C THR A 106 5.96 28.01 -30.98
N ASN A 107 6.58 28.81 -30.11
CA ASN A 107 7.71 29.69 -30.44
C ASN A 107 9.06 28.97 -30.38
N ASP A 108 10.09 29.56 -30.99
CA ASP A 108 11.48 29.10 -30.86
C ASP A 108 12.06 29.50 -29.49
N PHE A 109 11.65 28.78 -28.45
CA PHE A 109 12.11 29.03 -27.09
C PHE A 109 13.63 28.80 -26.94
N ALA A 110 14.23 27.91 -27.74
CA ALA A 110 15.67 27.67 -27.67
C ALA A 110 16.46 28.91 -28.11
N ALA A 111 16.08 29.54 -29.22
CA ALA A 111 16.68 30.79 -29.67
C ALA A 111 16.39 31.95 -28.70
N TYR A 112 15.15 32.04 -28.19
CA TYR A 112 14.77 33.03 -27.17
C TYR A 112 15.64 32.91 -25.91
N TYR A 113 15.78 31.69 -25.38
CA TYR A 113 16.64 31.38 -24.24
C TYR A 113 18.10 31.77 -24.50
N ALA A 114 18.67 31.35 -25.64
CA ALA A 114 20.05 31.64 -26.00
C ALA A 114 20.33 33.16 -26.10
N SER A 115 19.39 33.93 -26.65
CA SER A 115 19.51 35.39 -26.77
C SER A 115 19.56 36.11 -25.41
N GLY A 116 19.02 35.50 -24.36
CA GLY A 116 18.98 36.07 -23.01
C GLY A 116 20.11 35.61 -22.08
N LEU A 117 21.09 34.82 -22.55
CA LEU A 117 22.20 34.37 -21.72
C LEU A 117 23.16 35.51 -21.37
N ASP A 118 23.51 35.63 -20.09
CA ASP A 118 24.57 36.53 -19.63
C ASP A 118 25.97 35.94 -19.79
N GLU A 119 26.99 36.72 -19.39
CA GLU A 119 28.40 36.37 -19.47
C GLU A 119 28.76 35.16 -18.58
N SER A 120 27.90 34.83 -17.61
CA SER A 120 28.00 33.65 -16.74
C SER A 120 27.16 32.47 -17.25
N GLY A 121 26.60 32.59 -18.46
CA GLY A 121 25.74 31.59 -19.09
C GLY A 121 24.40 31.40 -18.36
N LEU A 122 23.93 32.39 -17.61
CA LEU A 122 22.64 32.35 -16.93
C LEU A 122 21.60 33.15 -17.72
N PHE A 123 20.42 32.56 -17.89
CA PHE A 123 19.33 33.21 -18.62
C PHE A 123 18.75 34.39 -17.84
N ARG A 124 18.60 35.52 -18.54
CA ARG A 124 18.01 36.78 -18.08
C ARG A 124 16.86 37.14 -19.02
N PRO A 125 15.60 36.92 -18.61
CA PRO A 125 14.44 37.21 -19.46
C PRO A 125 14.42 38.63 -20.03
N GLU A 126 14.93 39.60 -19.26
CA GLU A 126 15.04 41.00 -19.64
C GLU A 126 16.06 41.28 -20.75
N ARG A 127 17.01 40.36 -20.99
CA ARG A 127 18.00 40.42 -22.09
C ARG A 127 17.51 39.70 -23.35
N ALA A 128 16.49 38.86 -23.23
CA ALA A 128 16.05 37.97 -24.31
C ALA A 128 15.33 38.73 -25.44
N ASP A 129 15.57 38.30 -26.68
CA ASP A 129 14.95 38.87 -27.88
C ASP A 129 13.47 38.48 -27.96
N ARG A 130 12.61 39.37 -27.45
CA ARG A 130 11.16 39.18 -27.44
C ARG A 130 10.54 39.05 -28.84
N SER A 131 11.23 39.39 -29.91
CA SER A 131 10.73 39.17 -31.28
C SER A 131 10.61 37.67 -31.63
N LEU A 132 11.26 36.80 -30.86
CA LEU A 132 11.18 35.34 -30.97
C LEU A 132 9.95 34.75 -30.27
N LEU A 133 9.17 35.53 -29.53
CA LEU A 133 7.92 35.11 -28.89
C LEU A 133 6.75 35.17 -29.88
N VAL A 134 6.82 34.37 -30.93
CA VAL A 134 5.79 34.22 -31.94
C VAL A 134 5.62 32.74 -32.29
N ASN A 135 4.37 32.31 -32.50
CA ASN A 135 4.05 30.96 -32.94
C ASN A 135 4.62 30.72 -34.35
N THR A 136 5.65 29.88 -34.42
CA THR A 136 6.32 29.51 -35.68
C THR A 136 5.88 28.14 -36.20
N MET A 137 5.22 27.33 -35.37
CA MET A 137 4.87 25.94 -35.68
C MET A 137 3.49 25.79 -36.31
N TYR A 138 2.52 26.61 -35.89
CA TYR A 138 1.11 26.48 -36.27
C TYR A 138 0.51 27.86 -36.62
N PRO A 139 1.03 28.56 -37.65
CA PRO A 139 0.65 29.94 -37.96
C PRO A 139 -0.86 30.11 -38.22
N GLU A 140 -1.56 29.05 -38.62
CA GLU A 140 -3.01 29.03 -38.80
C GLU A 140 -3.80 29.21 -37.51
N ARG A 141 -3.18 28.99 -36.34
CA ARG A 141 -3.78 29.17 -35.01
C ARG A 141 -3.55 30.56 -34.41
N GLY A 142 -2.89 31.45 -35.14
CA GLY A 142 -2.60 32.81 -34.71
C GLY A 142 -1.22 32.98 -34.07
N PRO A 143 -0.70 34.21 -34.03
CA PRO A 143 0.70 34.49 -33.69
C PRO A 143 1.05 34.21 -32.22
N ASP A 144 0.07 34.20 -31.31
CA ASP A 144 0.31 34.05 -29.87
C ASP A 144 -0.11 32.67 -29.33
N TRP A 145 -0.64 31.78 -30.18
CA TRP A 145 -1.19 30.51 -29.74
C TRP A 145 -0.10 29.54 -29.31
N GLY A 146 -0.13 29.12 -28.04
CA GLY A 146 0.86 28.21 -27.45
C GLY A 146 2.25 28.82 -27.26
N VAL A 147 2.38 30.14 -27.37
CA VAL A 147 3.65 30.87 -27.16
C VAL A 147 3.94 30.98 -25.67
N ASP A 148 5.10 30.52 -25.26
CA ASP A 148 5.55 30.52 -23.86
C ASP A 148 6.89 31.27 -23.76
N ASP A 149 6.97 32.23 -22.85
CA ASP A 149 8.18 33.01 -22.56
C ASP A 149 8.98 32.49 -21.35
N GLY A 150 8.57 31.32 -20.84
CA GLY A 150 9.14 30.64 -19.67
C GLY A 150 8.13 30.53 -18.53
N TYR A 151 7.11 31.39 -18.48
CA TYR A 151 6.15 31.49 -17.39
C TYR A 151 4.77 30.88 -17.73
N GLY A 152 4.64 30.24 -18.89
CA GLY A 152 3.41 29.63 -19.36
C GLY A 152 2.67 30.47 -20.39
N TRP A 153 1.87 29.79 -21.20
CA TRP A 153 0.95 30.41 -22.15
C TRP A 153 -0.44 30.56 -21.51
N THR A 154 -1.06 31.73 -21.64
CA THR A 154 -2.45 31.95 -21.19
C THR A 154 -3.39 32.06 -22.38
N ASP A 155 -4.42 31.22 -22.41
CA ASP A 155 -5.42 31.24 -23.48
C ASP A 155 -6.39 32.43 -23.34
N GLU A 156 -7.24 32.64 -24.35
CA GLU A 156 -8.23 33.73 -24.39
C GLU A 156 -9.26 33.68 -23.24
N LYS A 157 -9.39 32.52 -22.57
CA LYS A 157 -10.30 32.32 -21.44
C LYS A 157 -9.61 32.52 -20.09
N GLY A 158 -8.33 32.88 -20.09
CA GLY A 158 -7.53 33.09 -18.89
C GLY A 158 -6.98 31.80 -18.27
N ASN A 159 -6.96 30.67 -19.00
CA ASN A 159 -6.35 29.44 -18.52
C ASN A 159 -4.86 29.41 -18.86
N THR A 160 -4.02 29.14 -17.86
CA THR A 160 -2.57 29.04 -18.04
C THR A 160 -2.13 27.60 -18.30
N TYR A 161 -1.17 27.42 -19.21
CA TYR A 161 -0.52 26.17 -19.57
C TYR A 161 1.00 26.33 -19.46
N THR A 162 1.63 25.62 -18.54
CA THR A 162 3.04 25.86 -18.14
C THR A 162 4.04 24.97 -18.91
N PHE A 163 4.08 25.08 -20.25
CA PHE A 163 4.85 24.16 -21.10
C PHE A 163 6.36 24.15 -20.81
N VAL A 164 6.99 25.34 -20.75
CA VAL A 164 8.43 25.44 -20.47
C VAL A 164 8.73 25.03 -19.03
N ALA A 165 7.90 25.42 -18.05
CA ALA A 165 8.09 25.01 -16.66
C ALA A 165 7.99 23.49 -16.48
N TYR A 166 7.11 22.83 -17.22
CA TYR A 166 7.03 21.37 -17.30
C TYR A 166 8.29 20.76 -17.88
N TYR A 167 8.83 21.37 -18.94
CA TYR A 167 10.07 20.93 -19.55
C TYR A 167 11.25 21.01 -18.57
N VAL A 168 11.42 22.16 -17.91
CA VAL A 168 12.48 22.39 -16.91
C VAL A 168 12.36 21.41 -15.76
N HIS A 169 11.13 21.15 -15.31
CA HIS A 169 10.87 20.20 -14.24
C HIS A 169 11.23 18.77 -14.65
N TRP A 170 10.53 18.18 -15.63
CA TRP A 170 10.61 16.75 -15.94
C TRP A 170 11.82 16.35 -16.77
N PHE A 171 12.29 17.21 -17.67
CA PHE A 171 13.28 16.84 -18.67
C PHE A 171 14.65 17.49 -18.45
N LEU A 172 14.77 18.45 -17.54
CA LEU A 172 16.06 18.95 -17.08
C LEU A 172 16.41 18.45 -15.67
N TRP A 173 15.59 18.76 -14.66
CA TRP A 173 15.93 18.54 -13.25
C TRP A 173 15.40 17.24 -12.61
N HIS A 174 14.31 16.66 -13.09
CA HIS A 174 13.66 15.55 -12.38
C HIS A 174 14.56 14.29 -12.27
N PRO A 175 14.71 13.66 -11.10
CA PRO A 175 15.64 12.54 -10.87
C PRO A 175 15.39 11.28 -11.70
N GLY A 176 14.19 11.08 -12.22
CA GLY A 176 13.88 9.91 -13.07
C GLY A 176 14.07 10.13 -14.57
N THR A 177 14.01 11.37 -15.04
CA THR A 177 13.77 11.68 -16.46
C THR A 177 14.61 12.86 -16.96
N GLY A 178 15.11 13.70 -16.06
CA GLY A 178 15.87 14.90 -16.35
C GLY A 178 17.25 14.59 -16.93
N VAL A 179 17.60 15.27 -18.03
CA VAL A 179 18.85 15.04 -18.76
C VAL A 179 20.09 15.35 -17.92
N ILE A 180 20.02 16.32 -16.99
CA ILE A 180 21.16 16.70 -16.14
C ILE A 180 21.58 15.51 -15.28
N LEU A 181 20.62 14.90 -14.60
CA LEU A 181 20.88 13.80 -13.68
C LEU A 181 21.12 12.48 -14.42
N LYS A 182 20.44 12.26 -15.56
CA LYS A 182 20.73 11.13 -16.45
C LYS A 182 22.15 11.17 -17.00
N ALA A 183 22.62 12.34 -17.46
CA ALA A 183 23.98 12.51 -17.92
C ALA A 183 25.00 12.24 -16.81
N LEU A 184 24.78 12.82 -15.63
CA LEU A 184 25.63 12.57 -14.46
C LEU A 184 25.67 11.09 -14.07
N ALA A 185 24.53 10.40 -14.01
CA ALA A 185 24.46 8.98 -13.69
C ALA A 185 25.16 8.10 -14.74
N ALA A 186 24.94 8.35 -16.03
CA ALA A 186 25.60 7.61 -17.11
C ALA A 186 27.12 7.78 -17.07
N LEU A 187 27.60 9.03 -16.95
CA LEU A 187 29.03 9.35 -16.84
C LEU A 187 29.66 8.74 -15.58
N ARG A 188 28.92 8.77 -14.45
CA ARG A 188 29.32 8.13 -13.19
C ARG A 188 29.51 6.63 -13.37
N ASP A 189 28.50 5.94 -13.89
CA ASP A 189 28.49 4.49 -13.99
C ASP A 189 29.54 4.02 -15.01
N ALA A 190 29.66 4.68 -16.16
CA ALA A 190 30.71 4.40 -17.14
C ALA A 190 32.11 4.58 -16.53
N TYR A 191 32.36 5.65 -15.77
CA TYR A 191 33.63 5.85 -15.08
C TYR A 191 33.91 4.77 -14.02
N LEU A 192 32.92 4.44 -13.18
CA LEU A 192 33.08 3.42 -12.15
C LEU A 192 33.45 2.05 -12.76
N TYR A 193 32.78 1.68 -13.85
CA TYR A 193 32.90 0.34 -14.45
C TYR A 193 34.08 0.19 -15.41
N THR A 194 34.60 1.28 -15.96
CA THR A 194 35.72 1.24 -16.94
C THR A 194 37.00 1.87 -16.43
N GLY A 195 36.92 2.84 -15.52
CA GLY A 195 38.05 3.68 -15.10
C GLY A 195 38.54 4.68 -16.15
N ARG A 196 37.81 4.89 -17.25
CA ARG A 196 38.16 5.83 -18.33
C ARG A 196 38.01 7.29 -17.85
N PRO A 197 39.09 8.11 -17.88
CA PRO A 197 39.09 9.46 -17.30
C PRO A 197 38.18 10.46 -18.03
N GLU A 198 37.91 10.28 -19.32
CA GLU A 198 37.05 11.16 -20.11
C GLU A 198 35.61 11.26 -19.58
N TYR A 199 35.08 10.15 -19.04
CA TYR A 199 33.76 10.16 -18.41
C TYR A 199 33.76 10.97 -17.10
N ALA A 200 34.82 10.83 -16.31
CA ALA A 200 34.99 11.62 -15.10
C ALA A 200 35.16 13.10 -15.42
N ALA A 201 35.95 13.45 -16.45
CA ALA A 201 36.15 14.84 -16.87
C ALA A 201 34.82 15.53 -17.25
N ALA A 202 34.03 14.90 -18.11
CA ALA A 202 32.71 15.43 -18.50
C ALA A 202 31.74 15.50 -17.31
N GLY A 203 31.76 14.50 -16.43
CA GLY A 203 30.94 14.48 -15.22
C GLY A 203 31.30 15.60 -14.24
N ILE A 204 32.60 15.89 -14.07
CA ILE A 204 33.10 16.99 -13.22
C ILE A 204 32.66 18.34 -13.79
N VAL A 205 32.75 18.55 -15.11
CA VAL A 205 32.29 19.80 -15.76
C VAL A 205 30.80 20.06 -15.48
N LEU A 206 29.96 19.05 -15.69
CA LEU A 206 28.52 19.16 -15.45
C LEU A 206 28.20 19.37 -13.97
N LEU A 207 28.84 18.59 -13.08
CA LEU A 207 28.61 18.70 -11.64
C LEU A 207 29.08 20.04 -11.07
N HIS A 208 30.19 20.59 -11.57
CA HIS A 208 30.63 21.94 -11.23
C HIS A 208 29.58 22.97 -11.62
N ARG A 209 29.04 22.88 -12.84
CA ARG A 209 27.99 23.81 -13.25
C ARG A 209 26.72 23.70 -12.41
N VAL A 210 26.36 22.49 -11.99
CA VAL A 210 25.27 22.32 -11.01
C VAL A 210 25.60 23.04 -9.70
N ALA A 211 26.84 22.94 -9.21
CA ALA A 211 27.28 23.62 -7.99
C ALA A 211 27.26 25.17 -8.09
N ASP A 212 27.48 25.73 -9.29
CA ASP A 212 27.32 27.18 -9.55
C ASP A 212 25.87 27.65 -9.35
N VAL A 213 24.89 26.81 -9.71
CA VAL A 213 23.48 27.20 -9.83
C VAL A 213 22.65 26.76 -8.63
N TYR A 214 22.86 25.54 -8.16
CA TYR A 214 22.01 24.85 -7.19
C TYR A 214 21.73 25.65 -5.89
N PRO A 215 22.71 26.37 -5.28
CA PRO A 215 22.46 27.17 -4.08
C PRO A 215 21.40 28.28 -4.26
N SER A 216 21.20 28.75 -5.50
CA SER A 216 20.25 29.83 -5.80
C SER A 216 18.83 29.34 -6.11
N LEU A 217 18.63 28.03 -6.30
CA LEU A 217 17.35 27.49 -6.74
C LEU A 217 16.33 27.50 -5.60
N ASP A 218 15.15 28.07 -5.87
CA ASP A 218 14.03 28.15 -4.94
C ASP A 218 12.68 28.09 -5.69
N VAL A 219 11.90 27.03 -5.46
CA VAL A 219 10.56 26.95 -6.05
C VAL A 219 9.57 27.91 -5.40
N ALA A 220 9.84 28.39 -4.19
CA ALA A 220 8.93 29.27 -3.43
C ALA A 220 8.86 30.70 -3.99
N GLU A 221 9.79 31.07 -4.87
CA GLU A 221 9.77 32.34 -5.61
C GLU A 221 8.61 32.42 -6.62
N TYR A 222 7.97 31.29 -6.92
CA TYR A 222 6.91 31.19 -7.90
C TYR A 222 5.55 30.90 -7.26
N ASP A 223 4.48 31.35 -7.92
CA ASP A 223 3.11 31.07 -7.46
C ASP A 223 2.82 29.57 -7.53
N LYS A 224 2.77 28.93 -6.36
CA LYS A 224 2.48 27.50 -6.19
C LYS A 224 1.11 27.05 -6.69
N THR A 225 0.19 27.98 -6.99
CA THR A 225 -1.12 27.67 -7.58
C THR A 225 -1.05 27.53 -9.11
N ILE A 226 -0.01 28.09 -9.73
CA ILE A 226 0.27 28.00 -11.17
C ILE A 226 1.37 26.96 -11.43
N PHE A 227 2.45 27.02 -10.66
CA PHE A 227 3.64 26.18 -10.81
C PHE A 227 3.66 25.06 -9.76
N LEU A 228 3.10 23.93 -10.15
CA LEU A 228 2.81 22.83 -9.24
C LEU A 228 4.08 22.06 -8.89
N ASN A 229 4.35 21.85 -7.60
CA ASN A 229 5.55 21.14 -7.13
C ASN A 229 5.23 20.12 -6.03
N SER A 230 6.01 19.04 -5.97
CA SER A 230 5.86 18.01 -4.94
C SER A 230 6.49 18.46 -3.62
N HIS A 231 5.75 19.22 -2.82
CA HIS A 231 6.24 19.88 -1.61
C HIS A 231 5.47 19.52 -0.33
N GLY A 232 4.53 18.56 -0.38
CA GLY A 232 3.81 18.08 0.82
C GLY A 232 3.14 19.18 1.65
N GLY A 233 2.60 20.21 0.97
CA GLY A 233 1.95 21.38 1.57
C GLY A 233 2.86 22.54 2.00
N THR A 234 4.19 22.39 2.02
CA THR A 234 5.09 23.47 2.49
C THR A 234 5.16 24.66 1.54
N GLY A 235 5.04 24.41 0.24
CA GLY A 235 5.34 25.39 -0.82
C GLY A 235 6.83 25.63 -1.03
N LEU A 236 7.69 24.81 -0.41
CA LEU A 236 9.14 24.96 -0.40
C LEU A 236 9.84 23.93 -1.28
N GLY A 237 11.12 24.17 -1.54
CA GLY A 237 11.99 23.29 -2.33
C GLY A 237 13.28 24.01 -2.75
N GLN A 238 14.10 23.37 -3.59
CA GLN A 238 15.21 24.05 -4.27
C GLN A 238 15.03 23.96 -5.78
N ALA A 239 15.65 22.99 -6.45
CA ALA A 239 15.44 22.73 -7.87
C ALA A 239 14.01 22.23 -8.12
N LEU A 240 13.51 21.38 -7.22
CA LEU A 240 12.16 20.81 -7.24
C LEU A 240 11.47 21.08 -5.89
N GLY A 241 10.21 20.68 -5.77
CA GLY A 241 9.50 20.68 -4.48
C GLY A 241 10.22 19.82 -3.43
N SER A 242 10.05 20.18 -2.15
CA SER A 242 10.85 19.64 -1.03
C SER A 242 10.91 18.11 -0.93
N ILE A 243 9.89 17.40 -1.42
CA ILE A 243 9.86 15.93 -1.41
C ILE A 243 10.84 15.37 -2.44
N TRP A 244 10.75 15.83 -3.69
CA TRP A 244 11.59 15.32 -4.79
C TRP A 244 13.01 15.88 -4.75
N GLU A 245 13.22 16.99 -4.05
CA GLU A 245 14.55 17.51 -3.74
C GLU A 245 15.43 16.48 -3.01
N ALA A 246 14.84 15.70 -2.10
CA ALA A 246 15.54 14.64 -1.38
C ALA A 246 16.11 13.57 -2.32
N SER A 247 15.39 13.20 -3.37
CA SER A 247 15.83 12.24 -4.38
C SER A 247 16.88 12.84 -5.31
N LEU A 248 16.69 14.09 -5.74
CA LEU A 248 17.59 14.81 -6.64
C LEU A 248 18.99 14.95 -6.02
N VAL A 249 19.07 15.50 -4.80
CA VAL A 249 20.36 15.81 -4.19
C VAL A 249 21.19 14.56 -3.94
N LYS A 250 20.56 13.42 -3.65
CA LYS A 250 21.27 12.15 -3.47
C LYS A 250 22.02 11.71 -4.73
N GLN A 251 21.42 11.89 -5.91
CA GLN A 251 22.12 11.58 -7.16
C GLN A 251 23.36 12.45 -7.37
N LEU A 252 23.28 13.74 -7.01
CA LEU A 252 24.44 14.65 -7.05
C LEU A 252 25.54 14.20 -6.07
N LEU A 253 25.16 13.78 -4.86
CA LEU A 253 26.09 13.28 -3.85
C LEU A 253 26.80 11.99 -4.28
N TYR A 254 26.06 11.03 -4.86
CA TYR A 254 26.66 9.83 -5.44
C TYR A 254 27.65 10.16 -6.56
N CYS A 255 27.32 11.11 -7.43
CA CYS A 255 28.22 11.52 -8.51
C CYS A 255 29.48 12.20 -7.96
N TYR A 256 29.36 13.08 -6.95
CA TYR A 256 30.52 13.69 -6.31
C TYR A 256 31.46 12.64 -5.71
N ASP A 257 30.94 11.68 -4.95
CA ASP A 257 31.77 10.65 -4.34
C ASP A 257 32.47 9.76 -5.38
N ALA A 258 31.78 9.42 -6.47
CA ALA A 258 32.34 8.65 -7.57
C ALA A 258 33.48 9.40 -8.27
N PHE A 259 33.29 10.69 -8.59
CA PHE A 259 34.28 11.49 -9.31
C PHE A 259 35.39 12.05 -8.42
N PHE A 260 35.23 12.06 -7.09
CA PHE A 260 36.21 12.59 -6.13
C PHE A 260 37.66 12.15 -6.41
N PRO A 261 37.96 10.87 -6.70
CA PRO A 261 39.32 10.42 -6.99
C PRO A 261 39.91 10.98 -8.30
N ALA A 262 39.09 11.55 -9.17
CA ALA A 262 39.43 12.09 -10.49
C ALA A 262 39.33 13.63 -10.55
N MET A 263 39.21 14.32 -9.41
CA MET A 263 39.06 15.80 -9.40
C MET A 263 40.28 16.54 -9.97
N GLY A 264 41.42 15.86 -10.11
CA GLY A 264 42.62 16.37 -10.79
C GLY A 264 42.66 16.17 -12.30
N GLU A 265 41.59 15.70 -12.95
CA GLU A 265 41.59 15.40 -14.38
C GLU A 265 41.93 16.65 -15.23
N PRO A 266 43.02 16.63 -16.02
CA PRO A 266 43.54 17.83 -16.69
C PRO A 266 42.57 18.47 -17.68
N GLU A 267 41.71 17.67 -18.33
CA GLU A 267 40.77 18.17 -19.33
C GLU A 267 39.65 19.01 -18.71
N ALA A 268 39.05 18.53 -17.61
CA ALA A 268 38.02 19.27 -16.87
C ALA A 268 38.58 20.58 -16.32
N ILE A 269 39.76 20.53 -15.69
CA ILE A 269 40.45 21.72 -15.16
C ILE A 269 40.71 22.75 -16.27
N ARG A 270 41.20 22.30 -17.43
CA ARG A 270 41.47 23.19 -18.57
C ARG A 270 40.20 23.86 -19.09
N PHE A 271 39.12 23.09 -19.23
CA PHE A 271 37.83 23.62 -19.69
C PHE A 271 37.26 24.65 -18.70
N LEU A 272 37.19 24.30 -17.42
CA LEU A 272 36.63 25.17 -16.38
C LEU A 272 37.45 26.45 -16.18
N ASN A 273 38.79 26.38 -16.25
CA ASN A 273 39.64 27.58 -16.26
C ASN A 273 39.37 28.52 -17.46
N GLY A 274 38.82 27.99 -18.56
CA GLY A 274 38.36 28.79 -19.69
C GLY A 274 37.02 29.50 -19.47
N LYS A 275 36.26 29.15 -18.42
CA LYS A 275 34.86 29.55 -18.20
C LYS A 275 34.65 30.76 -17.27
N SER A 276 35.45 31.81 -17.47
CA SER A 276 35.40 33.16 -16.86
C SER A 276 36.40 33.43 -15.72
N PRO A 277 37.28 34.43 -15.87
CA PRO A 277 38.20 34.92 -14.82
C PRO A 277 37.52 35.65 -13.64
N ALA A 278 36.23 35.99 -13.72
CA ALA A 278 35.53 36.80 -12.72
C ALA A 278 35.12 36.02 -11.46
N LEU A 279 35.10 34.69 -11.51
CA LEU A 279 34.79 33.79 -10.39
C LEU A 279 36.03 33.11 -9.80
N SER A 280 37.11 32.99 -10.58
CA SER A 280 38.35 32.32 -10.24
C SER A 280 39.44 33.35 -9.90
N GLY A 281 39.41 33.96 -8.72
CA GLY A 281 40.55 34.75 -8.22
C GLY A 281 41.86 33.96 -8.16
N THR A 282 41.77 32.63 -8.25
CA THR A 282 42.84 31.64 -8.43
C THR A 282 42.33 30.56 -9.40
N GLY A 283 43.17 30.05 -10.31
CA GLY A 283 42.77 28.97 -11.23
C GLY A 283 42.32 27.69 -10.51
N HIS A 284 41.52 26.86 -11.18
CA HIS A 284 41.00 25.61 -10.65
C HIS A 284 42.12 24.57 -10.48
N THR A 285 42.21 24.01 -9.28
CA THR A 285 42.91 22.76 -8.91
C THR A 285 41.90 21.72 -8.41
N ALA A 286 42.34 20.46 -8.23
CA ALA A 286 41.52 19.41 -7.64
C ALA A 286 40.89 19.83 -6.30
N GLU A 287 41.68 20.47 -5.42
CA GLU A 287 41.21 20.95 -4.11
C GLU A 287 40.15 22.04 -4.24
N THR A 288 40.33 22.99 -5.16
CA THR A 288 39.34 24.06 -5.37
C THR A 288 38.04 23.53 -5.98
N LEU A 289 38.11 22.52 -6.85
CA LEU A 289 36.92 21.88 -7.43
C LEU A 289 36.14 21.10 -6.36
N CYS A 290 36.85 20.32 -5.53
CA CYS A 290 36.25 19.66 -4.37
C CYS A 290 35.58 20.68 -3.45
N SER A 291 36.30 21.74 -3.07
CA SER A 291 35.76 22.79 -2.20
C SER A 291 34.51 23.43 -2.83
N HIS A 292 34.53 23.77 -4.11
CA HIS A 292 33.39 24.38 -4.80
C HIS A 292 32.16 23.46 -4.78
N ILE A 293 32.31 22.18 -5.15
CA ILE A 293 31.20 21.21 -5.16
C ILE A 293 30.70 20.93 -3.73
N GLU A 294 31.59 20.81 -2.76
CA GLU A 294 31.21 20.61 -1.36
C GLU A 294 30.40 21.79 -0.81
N HIS A 295 30.75 23.04 -1.13
CA HIS A 295 30.00 24.21 -0.69
C HIS A 295 28.71 24.41 -1.49
N GLY A 296 28.75 24.17 -2.81
CA GLY A 296 27.62 24.38 -3.71
C GLY A 296 26.55 23.29 -3.65
N ILE A 297 26.88 22.08 -3.18
CA ILE A 297 25.97 20.94 -3.14
C ILE A 297 25.94 20.28 -1.76
N VAL A 298 27.06 19.69 -1.32
CA VAL A 298 27.06 18.79 -0.13
C VAL A 298 26.62 19.53 1.14
N ARG A 299 27.18 20.71 1.40
CA ARG A 299 26.87 21.54 2.58
C ARG A 299 25.52 22.25 2.49
N GLN A 300 24.86 22.25 1.33
CA GLN A 300 23.51 22.80 1.19
C GLN A 300 22.45 21.88 1.79
N VAL A 301 22.74 20.57 1.92
CA VAL A 301 21.78 19.56 2.37
C VAL A 301 21.27 19.83 3.79
N TYR A 302 22.17 19.97 4.77
CA TYR A 302 21.76 20.09 6.18
C TYR A 302 20.95 21.36 6.47
N PRO A 303 21.33 22.58 5.99
CA PRO A 303 20.48 23.76 6.08
C PRO A 303 19.13 23.58 5.39
N ALA A 304 19.08 22.96 4.20
CA ALA A 304 17.84 22.72 3.47
C ALA A 304 16.90 21.76 4.21
N VAL A 305 17.43 20.70 4.83
CA VAL A 305 16.65 19.79 5.69
C VAL A 305 16.07 20.55 6.88
N LYS A 306 16.89 21.31 7.61
CA LYS A 306 16.43 22.12 8.75
C LYS A 306 15.37 23.15 8.37
N ALA A 307 15.45 23.74 7.17
CA ALA A 307 14.48 24.70 6.65
C ALA A 307 13.26 24.04 5.97
N ALA A 308 13.13 22.71 6.01
CA ALA A 308 12.11 21.93 5.31
C ALA A 308 12.05 22.18 3.78
N ARG A 309 13.16 22.64 3.19
CA ARG A 309 13.35 22.76 1.73
C ARG A 309 13.80 21.43 1.10
N ASN A 310 14.36 20.54 1.91
CA ASN A 310 14.54 19.12 1.59
C ASN A 310 13.80 18.30 2.66
N TYR A 311 12.58 17.90 2.34
CA TYR A 311 11.67 17.22 3.26
C TYR A 311 10.63 16.40 2.49
N GLY A 312 10.81 15.08 2.53
CA GLY A 312 9.88 14.07 2.00
C GLY A 312 9.31 13.17 3.08
N ASN A 313 8.66 12.08 2.65
CA ASN A 313 8.19 11.00 3.53
C ASN A 313 9.33 10.45 4.40
N THR A 314 8.98 9.70 5.45
CA THR A 314 9.95 9.10 6.37
C THR A 314 11.00 8.29 5.61
N GLY A 315 12.28 8.59 5.85
CA GLY A 315 13.44 8.01 5.18
C GLY A 315 14.02 8.88 4.04
N PHE A 316 13.24 9.77 3.42
CA PHE A 316 13.71 10.55 2.25
C PHE A 316 14.80 11.56 2.60
N HIS A 317 14.48 12.53 3.45
CA HIS A 317 15.41 13.58 3.83
C HIS A 317 16.50 13.05 4.78
N GLN A 318 16.17 11.99 5.53
CA GLN A 318 17.13 11.29 6.39
C GLN A 318 18.21 10.57 5.56
N SER A 319 17.84 9.88 4.48
CA SER A 319 18.83 9.26 3.57
C SER A 319 19.66 10.32 2.85
N ALA A 320 19.05 11.45 2.46
CA ALA A 320 19.80 12.56 1.87
C ALA A 320 20.84 13.13 2.85
N LEU A 321 20.46 13.36 4.11
CA LEU A 321 21.37 13.86 5.13
C LEU A 321 22.44 12.83 5.53
N ALA A 322 22.09 11.54 5.63
CA ALA A 322 23.03 10.46 5.89
C ALA A 322 24.08 10.39 4.77
N LEU A 323 23.62 10.40 3.50
CA LEU A 323 24.51 10.37 2.35
C LEU A 323 25.42 11.60 2.33
N ALA A 324 24.89 12.79 2.61
CA ALA A 324 25.68 14.01 2.66
C ALA A 324 26.78 13.93 3.73
N ALA A 325 26.46 13.39 4.91
CA ALA A 325 27.41 13.22 6.01
C ALA A 325 28.52 12.23 5.66
N VAL A 326 28.15 11.07 5.11
CA VAL A 326 29.08 10.02 4.67
C VAL A 326 29.96 10.51 3.52
N VAL A 327 29.37 11.21 2.54
CA VAL A 327 30.11 11.77 1.41
C VAL A 327 31.03 12.89 1.86
N LEU A 328 30.63 13.75 2.81
CA LEU A 328 31.50 14.81 3.31
C LEU A 328 32.73 14.26 4.07
N ASP A 329 32.54 13.22 4.88
CA ASP A 329 33.58 12.53 5.67
C ASP A 329 34.50 13.51 6.44
N GLN A 330 33.89 14.49 7.14
CA GLN A 330 34.60 15.55 7.83
C GLN A 330 33.95 15.89 9.17
N GLU A 331 34.72 15.73 10.24
CA GLU A 331 34.33 16.16 11.60
C GLU A 331 34.57 17.67 11.81
N PRO A 332 33.70 18.36 12.60
CA PRO A 332 32.57 17.80 13.36
C PRO A 332 31.25 17.67 12.57
N GLU A 333 31.20 18.12 11.30
CA GLU A 333 29.95 18.17 10.53
C GLU A 333 29.29 16.78 10.33
N THR A 334 30.08 15.77 9.97
CA THR A 334 29.60 14.39 9.77
C THR A 334 28.92 13.84 11.02
N GLY A 335 29.57 13.93 12.19
CA GLY A 335 28.99 13.49 13.46
C GLY A 335 27.72 14.25 13.82
N GLU A 336 27.67 15.57 13.61
CA GLU A 336 26.47 16.38 13.86
C GLU A 336 25.28 15.93 13.00
N TRP A 337 25.50 15.71 11.70
CA TRP A 337 24.44 15.40 10.75
C TRP A 337 23.87 13.98 10.96
N ILE A 338 24.74 13.00 11.27
CA ILE A 338 24.31 11.64 11.64
C ILE A 338 23.52 11.69 12.94
N ALA A 339 24.00 12.42 13.96
CA ALA A 339 23.28 12.57 15.21
C ALA A 339 21.91 13.26 15.01
N PHE A 340 21.82 14.23 14.10
CA PHE A 340 20.56 14.88 13.75
C PHE A 340 19.54 13.90 13.16
N ASN A 341 19.97 12.94 12.32
CA ASN A 341 19.08 11.92 11.76
C ASN A 341 18.38 11.07 12.84
N GLY A 342 19.11 10.65 13.88
CA GLY A 342 18.57 9.88 15.00
C GLY A 342 17.83 10.73 16.04
N ARG A 343 18.07 12.04 16.08
CA ARG A 343 17.47 12.96 17.04
C ARG A 343 15.96 13.04 16.83
N ALA A 344 15.21 12.93 17.93
CA ALA A 344 13.78 13.21 17.96
C ALA A 344 13.48 14.60 17.38
N GLY A 345 12.41 14.71 16.60
CA GLY A 345 12.08 15.99 16.00
C GLY A 345 10.72 16.03 15.32
N LYS A 346 10.28 17.24 14.99
CA LYS A 346 9.02 17.50 14.30
C LYS A 346 9.21 18.55 13.22
N ARG A 347 8.27 18.56 12.27
CA ARG A 347 8.11 19.64 11.31
C ARG A 347 7.18 20.70 11.89
N LEU A 348 7.69 21.91 12.07
CA LEU A 348 6.94 23.11 12.47
C LEU A 348 6.56 23.91 11.22
N ASN A 349 5.54 24.77 11.29
CA ASN A 349 4.99 25.49 10.12
C ASN A 349 4.96 27.02 10.24
N GLN A 350 5.62 27.61 11.26
CA GLN A 350 5.74 29.06 11.47
C GLN A 350 7.08 29.45 12.15
N PRO A 351 8.20 29.56 11.42
CA PRO A 351 8.39 29.19 10.01
C PRO A 351 8.43 27.67 9.83
N TRP A 352 8.42 27.22 8.57
CA TRP A 352 8.71 25.81 8.27
C TRP A 352 10.12 25.45 8.75
N GLN A 353 10.22 24.47 9.64
CA GLN A 353 11.51 23.97 10.13
C GLN A 353 11.42 22.53 10.64
N VAL A 354 12.54 21.81 10.58
CA VAL A 354 12.71 20.44 11.08
C VAL A 354 13.67 20.46 12.27
N THR A 355 13.26 19.91 13.41
CA THR A 355 14.07 19.97 14.65
C THR A 355 14.96 18.74 14.89
N GLY A 356 14.73 17.67 14.12
CA GLY A 356 15.47 16.39 14.15
C GLY A 356 14.95 15.45 13.08
N GLY A 357 15.74 14.44 12.69
CA GLY A 357 15.41 13.48 11.63
C GLY A 357 14.40 12.40 12.06
N ASN A 358 14.13 12.25 13.35
CA ASN A 358 13.01 11.51 13.91
C ASN A 358 12.94 10.01 13.56
N ILE A 359 14.04 9.38 13.12
CA ILE A 359 14.03 7.96 12.68
C ILE A 359 13.57 7.03 13.80
N LEU A 360 14.16 7.14 14.99
CA LEU A 360 13.88 6.24 16.11
C LEU A 360 12.42 6.38 16.59
N SER A 361 11.95 7.61 16.79
CA SER A 361 10.54 7.87 17.10
C SER A 361 9.59 7.35 16.04
N ALA A 362 9.91 7.51 14.74
CA ALA A 362 9.07 7.01 13.66
C ALA A 362 9.01 5.47 13.66
N LEU A 363 10.13 4.79 13.84
CA LEU A 363 10.18 3.32 13.92
C LEU A 363 9.37 2.76 15.09
N VAL A 364 9.32 3.46 16.23
CA VAL A 364 8.62 2.95 17.42
C VAL A 364 7.15 3.39 17.48
N ASN A 365 6.84 4.64 17.11
CA ASN A 365 5.51 5.21 17.27
C ASN A 365 4.63 5.07 16.03
N ASP A 366 5.23 5.16 14.84
CA ASP A 366 4.49 5.23 13.57
C ASP A 366 4.47 3.89 12.85
N VAL A 367 5.58 3.13 12.87
CA VAL A 367 5.58 1.75 12.38
C VAL A 367 4.84 0.88 13.39
N ASP A 368 3.73 0.28 12.98
CA ASP A 368 2.97 -0.61 13.84
C ASP A 368 3.75 -1.90 14.18
N ARG A 369 3.18 -2.75 15.03
CA ARG A 369 3.83 -3.99 15.46
C ARG A 369 3.92 -5.06 14.38
N ASP A 370 3.13 -4.95 13.31
CA ASP A 370 3.20 -5.84 12.15
C ASP A 370 4.26 -5.38 11.14
N GLY A 371 4.79 -4.16 11.31
CA GLY A 371 5.88 -3.61 10.50
C GLY A 371 5.44 -2.64 9.42
N HIS A 372 4.18 -2.21 9.43
CA HIS A 372 3.68 -1.24 8.45
C HIS A 372 3.82 0.20 8.96
N GLY A 373 4.24 1.11 8.09
CA GLY A 373 4.19 2.55 8.35
C GLY A 373 2.75 3.05 8.53
N ASN A 374 2.60 4.30 8.96
CA ASN A 374 1.31 4.85 9.34
C ASN A 374 0.48 5.44 8.19
N GLU A 375 0.80 5.09 6.93
CA GLU A 375 0.17 5.61 5.71
C GLU A 375 -0.91 4.69 5.13
N ALA A 376 -1.27 3.62 5.85
CA ALA A 376 -2.34 2.66 5.54
C ALA A 376 -2.14 1.79 4.28
N SER A 377 -1.70 2.35 3.16
CA SER A 377 -1.60 1.64 1.88
C SER A 377 -0.33 0.78 1.77
N PRO A 378 -0.40 -0.45 1.21
CA PRO A 378 0.79 -1.25 0.96
C PRO A 378 1.83 -0.54 0.09
N GLY A 379 1.39 0.23 -0.91
CA GLY A 379 2.27 1.01 -1.79
C GLY A 379 3.12 2.04 -1.05
N TYR A 380 2.50 2.87 -0.20
CA TYR A 380 3.26 3.88 0.57
C TYR A 380 4.06 3.26 1.70
N ASN A 381 3.57 2.19 2.34
CA ASN A 381 4.35 1.48 3.35
C ASN A 381 5.62 0.85 2.75
N ALA A 382 5.57 0.35 1.51
CA ALA A 382 6.76 -0.11 0.80
C ALA A 382 7.76 1.04 0.55
N LEU A 383 7.28 2.28 0.30
CA LEU A 383 8.15 3.45 0.18
C LEU A 383 8.88 3.76 1.49
N TRP A 384 8.24 3.57 2.65
CA TRP A 384 8.89 3.73 3.96
C TRP A 384 10.05 2.74 4.12
N LEU A 385 9.81 1.45 3.86
CA LEU A 385 10.84 0.42 3.93
C LEU A 385 12.00 0.76 2.98
N ASN A 386 11.71 1.05 1.72
CA ASN A 386 12.73 1.37 0.72
C ASN A 386 13.59 2.57 1.13
N SER A 387 12.98 3.61 1.70
CA SER A 387 13.68 4.84 2.05
C SER A 387 14.52 4.70 3.32
N LEU A 388 14.04 3.93 4.31
CA LEU A 388 14.81 3.60 5.50
C LEU A 388 15.93 2.58 5.21
N LEU A 389 15.68 1.65 4.28
CA LEU A 389 16.70 0.75 3.73
C LEU A 389 17.86 1.53 3.11
N GLU A 390 17.57 2.60 2.37
CA GLU A 390 18.63 3.45 1.82
C GLU A 390 19.45 4.13 2.93
N VAL A 391 18.83 4.58 4.03
CA VAL A 391 19.57 5.07 5.20
C VAL A 391 20.49 3.99 5.77
N ALA A 392 19.96 2.77 5.95
CA ALA A 392 20.70 1.64 6.50
C ALA A 392 21.91 1.28 5.61
N ASP A 393 21.71 1.18 4.30
CA ASP A 393 22.76 0.88 3.31
C ASP A 393 23.85 1.96 3.23
N ILE A 394 23.48 3.23 3.37
CA ILE A 394 24.44 4.34 3.41
C ILE A 394 25.35 4.23 4.65
N MET A 395 24.78 3.81 5.78
CA MET A 395 25.49 3.72 7.06
C MET A 395 26.25 2.40 7.23
N GLU A 396 25.90 1.36 6.46
CA GLU A 396 26.49 0.02 6.53
C GLU A 396 28.01 0.06 6.30
N GLY A 397 28.78 -0.33 7.33
CA GLY A 397 30.24 -0.34 7.29
C GLY A 397 30.92 1.04 7.35
N TYR A 398 30.16 2.13 7.52
CA TYR A 398 30.70 3.47 7.72
C TYR A 398 30.87 3.84 9.20
N SER A 399 29.84 3.57 10.01
CA SER A 399 29.85 3.84 11.45
C SER A 399 29.94 2.53 12.24
N ASP A 400 30.82 2.50 13.24
CA ASP A 400 30.89 1.40 14.21
C ASP A 400 29.87 1.55 15.36
N ASP A 401 29.08 2.65 15.39
CA ASP A 401 28.05 2.89 16.41
C ASP A 401 26.86 1.94 16.24
N PRO A 402 26.65 0.98 17.15
CA PRO A 402 25.52 0.06 17.09
C PRO A 402 24.15 0.75 17.13
N ALA A 403 24.06 1.95 17.71
CA ALA A 403 22.81 2.70 17.80
C ALA A 403 22.42 3.37 16.48
N ALA A 404 23.39 3.58 15.57
CA ALA A 404 23.16 4.11 14.24
C ALA A 404 22.83 3.01 13.20
N ASP A 405 23.09 1.75 13.53
CA ASP A 405 22.83 0.60 12.66
C ASP A 405 21.36 0.17 12.71
N LEU A 406 20.59 0.60 11.71
CA LEU A 406 19.17 0.27 11.59
C LEU A 406 18.92 -1.23 11.41
N TYR A 407 19.86 -2.01 10.84
CA TYR A 407 19.67 -3.44 10.65
C TYR A 407 19.51 -4.20 11.97
N ARG A 408 19.99 -3.63 13.08
CA ARG A 408 19.84 -4.17 14.43
C ARG A 408 18.54 -3.75 15.12
N HIS A 409 17.76 -2.85 14.54
CA HIS A 409 16.53 -2.35 15.14
C HIS A 409 15.36 -3.31 14.88
N PRO A 410 14.69 -3.87 15.91
CA PRO A 410 13.64 -4.89 15.72
C PRO A 410 12.49 -4.46 14.81
N LYS A 411 12.03 -3.21 14.93
CA LYS A 411 10.99 -2.67 14.04
C LYS A 411 11.44 -2.60 12.59
N PHE A 412 12.70 -2.28 12.32
CA PHE A 412 13.21 -2.17 10.95
C PHE A 412 13.31 -3.56 10.31
N ARG A 413 13.79 -4.57 11.06
CA ARG A 413 13.69 -5.99 10.65
C ARG A 413 12.23 -6.36 10.33
N LYS A 414 11.28 -5.99 11.20
CA LYS A 414 9.86 -6.32 11.03
C LYS A 414 9.25 -5.73 9.76
N MET A 415 9.69 -4.55 9.32
CA MET A 415 9.21 -3.94 8.08
C MET A 415 9.46 -4.81 6.84
N PHE A 416 10.51 -5.62 6.80
CA PHE A 416 10.75 -6.55 5.68
C PHE A 416 9.73 -7.69 5.65
N ASP A 417 9.38 -8.22 6.82
CA ASP A 417 8.42 -9.32 6.96
C ASP A 417 6.98 -8.86 6.66
N ALA A 418 6.64 -7.62 7.01
CA ALA A 418 5.29 -7.04 6.90
C ALA A 418 4.57 -7.27 5.57
N PHE A 419 5.30 -7.29 4.45
CA PHE A 419 4.72 -7.40 3.11
C PHE A 419 4.47 -8.84 2.65
N ILE A 420 5.20 -9.81 3.19
CA ILE A 420 5.10 -11.22 2.76
C ILE A 420 3.68 -11.75 2.98
N PRO A 421 3.04 -11.51 4.14
CA PRO A 421 1.69 -12.01 4.40
C PRO A 421 0.57 -11.25 3.67
N LEU A 422 0.88 -10.17 2.95
CA LEU A 422 -0.09 -9.53 2.05
C LEU A 422 -0.18 -10.25 0.70
N ILE A 423 0.71 -11.22 0.43
CA ILE A 423 0.68 -12.00 -0.81
C ILE A 423 -0.52 -12.96 -0.76
N CYS A 424 -1.44 -12.75 -1.69
CA CYS A 424 -2.67 -13.52 -1.88
C CYS A 424 -2.52 -14.43 -3.11
N SER A 425 -2.85 -15.71 -2.94
CA SER A 425 -2.76 -16.75 -3.98
C SER A 425 -1.43 -16.76 -4.77
N GLY A 426 -0.32 -16.32 -4.15
CA GLY A 426 1.00 -16.21 -4.78
C GLY A 426 1.12 -15.16 -5.90
N ARG A 427 0.08 -14.35 -6.14
CA ARG A 427 -0.04 -13.50 -7.34
C ARG A 427 -0.50 -12.07 -7.05
N PHE A 428 -1.30 -11.87 -6.00
CA PHE A 428 -1.96 -10.60 -5.72
C PHE A 428 -1.46 -9.98 -4.42
N VAL A 429 -1.56 -8.67 -4.35
CA VAL A 429 -1.55 -7.90 -3.10
C VAL A 429 -2.83 -7.10 -3.09
N PRO A 430 -3.66 -7.18 -2.02
CA PRO A 430 -4.87 -6.38 -1.91
C PRO A 430 -4.59 -4.90 -2.16
N THR A 431 -5.35 -4.27 -3.07
CA THR A 431 -5.19 -2.87 -3.47
C THR A 431 -5.80 -1.90 -2.46
N ILE A 432 -5.36 -2.04 -1.20
CA ILE A 432 -5.82 -1.27 -0.05
C ILE A 432 -5.31 0.18 -0.15
N GLY A 433 -6.23 1.13 0.01
CA GLY A 433 -5.94 2.57 -0.08
C GLY A 433 -5.34 2.96 -1.44
N ASP A 434 -4.45 3.95 -1.42
CA ASP A 434 -3.76 4.44 -2.61
C ASP A 434 -2.67 3.43 -3.07
N THR A 435 -3.09 2.26 -3.58
CA THR A 435 -2.20 1.17 -4.08
C THR A 435 -2.68 0.61 -5.41
N GLY A 436 -1.75 0.36 -6.33
CA GLY A 436 -1.99 -0.47 -7.52
C GLY A 436 -3.03 0.08 -8.50
N LYS A 437 -3.67 -0.83 -9.20
CA LYS A 437 -4.72 -0.62 -10.20
C LYS A 437 -5.87 -1.59 -9.92
N THR A 438 -7.06 -1.31 -10.44
CA THR A 438 -8.25 -2.11 -10.15
C THR A 438 -8.12 -3.54 -10.68
N GLY A 439 -8.02 -4.53 -9.78
CA GLY A 439 -7.97 -5.97 -10.07
C GLY A 439 -6.70 -6.47 -10.76
N ASN A 440 -5.63 -5.66 -10.80
CA ASN A 440 -4.43 -6.05 -11.52
C ASN A 440 -3.66 -7.15 -10.77
N PRO A 441 -3.20 -8.22 -11.44
CA PRO A 441 -2.26 -9.15 -10.82
C PRO A 441 -0.91 -8.47 -10.60
N GLY A 442 -0.20 -8.89 -9.56
CA GLY A 442 1.15 -8.45 -9.25
C GLY A 442 1.40 -8.26 -7.75
N ILE A 443 2.56 -8.73 -7.29
CA ILE A 443 2.98 -8.57 -5.89
C ILE A 443 3.46 -7.14 -5.59
N GLY A 444 3.82 -6.34 -6.61
CA GLY A 444 4.11 -4.90 -6.47
C GLY A 444 5.36 -4.54 -5.64
N PHE A 445 5.96 -5.49 -4.91
CA PHE A 445 7.17 -5.31 -4.13
C PHE A 445 8.44 -5.69 -4.91
N LYS A 446 9.56 -5.07 -4.57
CA LYS A 446 10.85 -5.33 -5.23
C LYS A 446 11.52 -6.57 -4.64
N GLY A 447 11.76 -7.60 -5.46
CA GLY A 447 12.48 -8.81 -5.03
C GLY A 447 13.84 -8.52 -4.39
N SER A 448 14.54 -7.47 -4.86
CA SER A 448 15.84 -7.03 -4.33
C SER A 448 15.80 -6.65 -2.84
N VAL A 449 14.65 -6.19 -2.32
CA VAL A 449 14.48 -5.87 -0.89
C VAL A 449 14.55 -7.13 -0.04
N PHE A 450 13.94 -8.23 -0.51
CA PHE A 450 13.97 -9.52 0.16
C PHE A 450 15.31 -10.23 -0.01
N VAL A 451 15.98 -10.05 -1.16
CA VAL A 451 17.37 -10.48 -1.35
C VAL A 451 18.27 -9.83 -0.30
N LYS A 452 18.20 -8.50 -0.13
CA LYS A 452 18.97 -7.78 0.88
C LYS A 452 18.61 -8.22 2.31
N ALA A 453 17.32 -8.42 2.60
CA ALA A 453 16.90 -8.96 3.89
C ALA A 453 17.49 -10.35 4.17
N PHE A 454 17.54 -11.23 3.18
CA PHE A 454 18.16 -12.54 3.29
C PHE A 454 19.68 -12.45 3.48
N GLU A 455 20.36 -11.56 2.74
CA GLU A 455 21.80 -11.30 2.92
C GLU A 455 22.15 -10.88 4.34
N VAL A 456 21.32 -10.01 4.94
CA VAL A 456 21.57 -9.46 6.29
C VAL A 456 21.15 -10.43 7.39
N TYR A 457 19.98 -11.06 7.25
CA TYR A 457 19.35 -11.80 8.35
C TYR A 457 19.45 -13.32 8.23
N GLY A 458 19.71 -13.86 7.04
CA GLY A 458 19.77 -15.30 6.77
C GLY A 458 18.44 -16.04 6.98
N ASP A 459 17.32 -15.33 7.10
CA ASP A 459 16.01 -15.94 7.37
C ASP A 459 15.43 -16.57 6.09
N PRO A 460 15.11 -17.89 6.07
CA PRO A 460 14.61 -18.57 4.88
C PRO A 460 13.38 -17.93 4.23
N VAL A 461 12.51 -17.27 5.02
CA VAL A 461 11.28 -16.65 4.49
C VAL A 461 11.60 -15.56 3.46
N PHE A 462 12.71 -14.83 3.65
CA PHE A 462 13.13 -13.77 2.72
C PHE A 462 13.68 -14.35 1.40
N ALA A 463 14.41 -15.47 1.46
CA ALA A 463 14.84 -16.19 0.27
C ALA A 463 13.63 -16.75 -0.51
N GLN A 464 12.66 -17.33 0.19
CA GLN A 464 11.42 -17.85 -0.41
C GLN A 464 10.58 -16.73 -1.06
N ALA A 465 10.46 -15.57 -0.41
CA ALA A 465 9.78 -14.41 -0.97
C ALA A 465 10.51 -13.83 -2.20
N ALA A 466 11.84 -13.70 -2.14
CA ALA A 466 12.65 -13.25 -3.27
C ALA A 466 12.49 -14.18 -4.48
N TYR A 467 12.52 -15.50 -4.24
CA TYR A 467 12.33 -16.52 -5.27
C TYR A 467 10.94 -16.44 -5.92
N LEU A 468 9.86 -16.32 -5.11
CA LEU A 468 8.49 -16.17 -5.61
C LEU A 468 8.33 -14.90 -6.46
N ILE A 469 8.79 -13.75 -5.95
CA ILE A 469 8.66 -12.45 -6.63
C ILE A 469 9.46 -12.43 -7.94
N ASN A 470 10.55 -13.19 -8.03
CA ASN A 470 11.33 -13.35 -9.24
C ASN A 470 10.76 -14.42 -10.20
N GLY A 471 9.49 -14.80 -10.04
CA GLY A 471 8.82 -15.75 -10.92
C GLY A 471 9.19 -17.21 -10.66
N ASN A 472 9.37 -17.59 -9.39
CA ASN A 472 9.80 -18.93 -8.98
C ASN A 472 11.14 -19.35 -9.59
N GLY A 473 12.11 -18.44 -9.60
CA GLY A 473 13.45 -18.70 -10.13
C GLY A 473 14.49 -17.76 -9.54
N THR A 474 15.76 -18.13 -9.70
CA THR A 474 16.93 -17.34 -9.30
C THR A 474 17.63 -16.67 -10.47
N ALA A 475 17.17 -16.93 -11.71
CA ALA A 475 17.70 -16.28 -12.90
C ALA A 475 17.59 -14.76 -12.77
N GLY A 476 18.72 -14.07 -12.93
CA GLY A 476 18.80 -12.61 -12.78
C GLY A 476 18.90 -12.11 -11.34
N ILE A 477 18.78 -12.97 -10.33
CA ILE A 477 19.12 -12.61 -8.94
C ILE A 477 20.63 -12.65 -8.82
N THR A 478 21.22 -11.49 -8.55
CA THR A 478 22.64 -11.35 -8.24
C THR A 478 22.80 -10.38 -7.08
N GLY A 479 23.94 -10.46 -6.39
CA GLY A 479 24.44 -9.35 -5.60
C GLY A 479 24.72 -8.13 -6.49
N GLY A 480 25.13 -7.03 -5.88
CA GLY A 480 25.43 -5.80 -6.60
C GLY A 480 26.69 -5.88 -7.46
N MET A 481 26.79 -4.94 -8.41
CA MET A 481 28.00 -4.72 -9.22
C MET A 481 29.28 -4.61 -8.40
N PHE A 482 29.17 -4.10 -7.17
CA PHE A 482 30.28 -3.86 -6.26
C PHE A 482 30.59 -5.03 -5.30
N SER A 483 29.82 -6.13 -5.37
CA SER A 483 29.98 -7.28 -4.48
C SER A 483 31.23 -8.11 -4.79
N ASP A 484 31.78 -8.76 -3.77
CA ASP A 484 32.93 -9.67 -3.91
C ASP A 484 32.60 -10.93 -4.71
N ASP A 485 31.48 -11.60 -4.34
CA ASP A 485 30.90 -12.73 -5.05
C ASP A 485 29.41 -12.47 -5.33
N PRO A 486 29.07 -11.85 -6.47
CA PRO A 486 27.69 -11.49 -6.79
C PRO A 486 26.79 -12.69 -7.12
N GLU A 487 27.31 -13.89 -7.38
CA GLU A 487 26.47 -15.06 -7.67
C GLU A 487 26.17 -15.91 -6.43
N ARG A 488 26.83 -15.64 -5.31
CA ARG A 488 26.60 -16.36 -4.05
C ARG A 488 25.14 -16.35 -3.63
N ILE A 489 24.50 -15.19 -3.71
CA ILE A 489 23.15 -15.01 -3.18
C ILE A 489 22.10 -15.86 -3.91
N ALA A 490 22.26 -16.06 -5.22
CA ALA A 490 21.39 -16.94 -5.99
C ALA A 490 21.51 -18.40 -5.53
N ARG A 491 22.75 -18.88 -5.31
CA ARG A 491 23.00 -20.24 -4.81
C ARG A 491 22.47 -20.43 -3.40
N ASP A 492 22.69 -19.46 -2.51
CA ASP A 492 22.19 -19.52 -1.15
C ASP A 492 20.63 -19.55 -1.12
N ILE A 493 19.96 -18.85 -2.05
CA ILE A 493 18.51 -18.94 -2.23
C ILE A 493 18.08 -20.31 -2.76
N GLU A 494 18.75 -20.84 -3.79
CA GLU A 494 18.49 -22.19 -4.32
C GLU A 494 18.61 -23.26 -3.24
N ASP A 495 19.64 -23.17 -2.39
CA ASP A 495 19.85 -24.07 -1.25
C ASP A 495 18.71 -23.97 -0.24
N VAL A 496 18.19 -22.76 0.03
CA VAL A 496 17.00 -22.61 0.88
C VAL A 496 15.79 -23.29 0.24
N ILE A 497 15.51 -23.05 -1.04
CA ILE A 497 14.36 -23.65 -1.72
C ILE A 497 14.47 -25.17 -1.75
N ALA A 498 15.66 -25.71 -2.03
CA ALA A 498 15.90 -27.16 -2.05
C ALA A 498 15.69 -27.82 -0.68
N ASN A 499 16.04 -27.14 0.42
CA ASN A 499 15.98 -27.71 1.77
C ASN A 499 14.69 -27.38 2.53
N ARG A 500 13.97 -26.31 2.15
CA ARG A 500 12.79 -25.79 2.88
C ARG A 500 11.53 -25.70 2.04
N GLY A 501 11.63 -25.87 0.72
CA GLY A 501 10.52 -25.67 -0.21
C GLY A 501 10.26 -24.20 -0.54
N ARG A 502 9.25 -23.97 -1.39
CA ARG A 502 8.78 -22.62 -1.78
C ARG A 502 7.98 -21.97 -0.65
N LEU A 503 7.74 -20.67 -0.77
CA LEU A 503 6.88 -19.93 0.17
C LEU A 503 5.47 -20.52 0.18
N ARG A 504 4.98 -20.92 1.36
CA ARG A 504 3.59 -21.31 1.58
C ARG A 504 3.03 -20.46 2.73
N LEU A 505 1.92 -19.78 2.46
CA LEU A 505 1.25 -18.92 3.43
C LEU A 505 -0.08 -19.54 3.82
N ASP A 506 -0.29 -19.70 5.12
CA ASP A 506 -1.56 -20.12 5.70
C ASP A 506 -2.47 -18.90 5.95
N SER A 507 -3.66 -19.10 6.51
CA SER A 507 -4.49 -17.96 6.94
C SER A 507 -3.78 -17.22 8.07
N ASP A 508 -3.92 -15.90 8.10
CA ASP A 508 -3.26 -15.11 9.13
C ASP A 508 -3.96 -13.77 9.42
N GLN A 509 -3.60 -13.15 10.54
CA GLN A 509 -4.22 -11.92 11.03
C GLN A 509 -3.19 -10.89 11.57
N PHE A 510 -3.16 -9.74 10.91
CA PHE A 510 -2.26 -8.59 11.11
C PHE A 510 -3.03 -7.55 11.91
N THR A 511 -3.07 -7.75 13.22
CA THR A 511 -3.96 -6.99 14.11
C THR A 511 -3.42 -5.60 14.45
N GLY A 512 -2.15 -5.30 14.20
CA GLY A 512 -1.59 -3.95 14.24
C GLY A 512 -1.90 -3.13 12.99
N TYR A 513 -1.77 -3.74 11.81
CA TYR A 513 -2.05 -3.12 10.51
C TYR A 513 -3.55 -3.06 10.19
N GLY A 514 -4.30 -4.05 10.67
CA GLY A 514 -5.72 -4.22 10.44
C GLY A 514 -6.05 -5.00 9.18
N PHE A 515 -5.50 -6.21 9.04
CA PHE A 515 -5.74 -7.06 7.88
C PHE A 515 -5.89 -8.53 8.29
N SER A 516 -6.92 -9.21 7.78
CA SER A 516 -7.13 -10.66 7.94
C SER A 516 -7.21 -11.29 6.57
N VAL A 517 -6.74 -12.52 6.44
CA VAL A 517 -6.85 -13.28 5.19
C VAL A 517 -7.04 -14.76 5.50
N LEU A 518 -8.03 -15.34 4.84
CA LEU A 518 -8.37 -16.76 4.87
C LEU A 518 -7.83 -17.39 3.59
N ARG A 519 -6.90 -18.34 3.68
CA ARG A 519 -6.24 -18.94 2.50
C ARG A 519 -6.56 -20.41 2.38
N ASP A 520 -6.80 -20.88 1.17
CA ASP A 520 -6.96 -22.31 0.89
C ASP A 520 -6.47 -22.69 -0.50
N GLY A 521 -6.31 -23.99 -0.74
CA GLY A 521 -5.89 -24.54 -2.02
C GLY A 521 -4.38 -24.74 -2.13
N GLU A 522 -3.98 -25.31 -3.26
CA GLU A 522 -2.61 -25.74 -3.55
C GLU A 522 -2.15 -25.11 -4.86
N GLU A 523 -0.87 -24.71 -4.89
CA GLU A 523 -0.19 -24.28 -6.11
C GLU A 523 -0.13 -25.46 -7.09
N GLY A 524 -0.37 -25.20 -8.37
CA GLY A 524 -0.25 -26.23 -9.41
C GLY A 524 1.20 -26.65 -9.64
N GLU A 525 1.43 -27.94 -9.93
CA GLU A 525 2.76 -28.43 -10.31
C GLU A 525 3.03 -28.16 -11.80
N GLU A 526 4.08 -27.39 -12.10
CA GLU A 526 4.62 -27.32 -13.47
C GLU A 526 5.16 -28.70 -13.89
N GLY A 527 4.51 -29.35 -14.86
CA GLY A 527 5.01 -30.57 -15.48
C GLY A 527 4.79 -31.86 -14.68
N GLY A 528 3.74 -31.92 -13.84
CA GLY A 528 3.27 -33.18 -13.22
C GLY A 528 3.10 -34.29 -14.26
N ALA A 529 3.30 -35.55 -13.86
CA ALA A 529 3.42 -36.70 -14.76
C ALA A 529 2.20 -36.96 -15.70
N ASP A 530 1.08 -36.27 -15.49
CA ASP A 530 -0.13 -36.27 -16.30
C ASP A 530 -0.48 -34.90 -16.93
N GLY A 531 0.28 -33.85 -16.63
CA GLY A 531 0.02 -32.47 -17.06
C GLY A 531 -1.17 -31.77 -16.37
N SER A 532 -1.70 -32.24 -15.23
CA SER A 532 -3.04 -31.85 -14.74
C SER A 532 -3.21 -31.28 -13.32
N ALA A 533 -2.17 -30.82 -12.61
CA ALA A 533 -2.42 -30.14 -11.33
C ALA A 533 -2.75 -28.65 -11.58
N ALA A 534 -4.04 -28.33 -11.78
CA ALA A 534 -4.51 -26.94 -11.83
C ALA A 534 -4.22 -26.21 -10.50
N ASP A 535 -3.84 -24.92 -10.59
CA ASP A 535 -3.67 -24.07 -9.41
C ASP A 535 -5.05 -23.83 -8.78
N THR A 536 -5.19 -24.22 -7.52
CA THR A 536 -6.45 -24.13 -6.79
C THR A 536 -6.40 -23.10 -5.67
N ARG A 537 -5.34 -22.29 -5.58
CA ARG A 537 -5.23 -21.27 -4.53
C ARG A 537 -6.38 -20.28 -4.62
N ARG A 538 -6.94 -19.98 -3.45
CA ARG A 538 -7.95 -18.95 -3.22
C ARG A 538 -7.74 -18.28 -1.89
N ASP A 539 -8.26 -17.08 -1.78
CA ASP A 539 -8.31 -16.39 -0.51
C ASP A 539 -9.48 -15.40 -0.40
N VAL A 540 -9.91 -15.17 0.84
CA VAL A 540 -10.86 -14.13 1.21
C VAL A 540 -10.17 -13.25 2.26
N TRP A 541 -10.03 -11.96 1.96
CA TRP A 541 -9.37 -11.01 2.86
C TRP A 541 -10.34 -9.96 3.38
N MET A 542 -10.02 -9.38 4.54
CA MET A 542 -10.74 -8.26 5.14
C MET A 542 -9.75 -7.18 5.58
N TYR A 543 -10.01 -5.94 5.19
CA TYR A 543 -9.28 -4.78 5.68
C TYR A 543 -10.08 -4.04 6.76
N TYR A 544 -9.44 -3.80 7.89
CA TYR A 544 -9.98 -3.09 9.05
C TYR A 544 -8.93 -2.17 9.68
N GLY A 545 -7.96 -1.74 8.89
CA GLY A 545 -6.87 -0.88 9.33
C GLY A 545 -7.21 0.60 9.29
N ARG A 546 -6.14 1.38 9.19
CA ARG A 546 -6.21 2.84 9.21
C ARG A 546 -6.91 3.37 7.95
N ASN A 547 -7.99 4.10 8.14
CA ASN A 547 -8.83 4.59 7.03
C ASN A 547 -8.59 6.09 6.71
N THR A 548 -7.36 6.57 6.95
CA THR A 548 -6.93 7.99 6.81
C THR A 548 -5.57 8.10 6.14
N GLY A 549 -5.21 9.31 5.69
CA GLY A 549 -3.95 9.55 4.97
C GLY A 549 -4.07 9.06 3.53
N HIS A 550 -3.31 8.01 3.20
CA HIS A 550 -3.40 7.28 1.94
C HIS A 550 -4.29 6.02 2.05
N GLY A 551 -5.06 5.88 3.14
CA GLY A 551 -6.14 4.89 3.28
C GLY A 551 -7.48 5.42 2.77
N HIS A 552 -8.37 4.50 2.36
CA HIS A 552 -9.75 4.78 1.98
C HIS A 552 -10.69 4.70 3.20
N ARG A 553 -11.97 5.06 3.06
CA ARG A 553 -13.01 4.94 4.12
C ARG A 553 -13.70 3.57 4.05
N ASP A 554 -12.90 2.52 4.09
CA ASP A 554 -13.21 1.16 3.66
C ASP A 554 -13.07 0.13 4.78
N THR A 555 -13.19 0.53 6.04
CA THR A 555 -13.06 -0.42 7.15
C THR A 555 -14.16 -1.49 7.08
N LEU A 556 -13.74 -2.73 7.32
CA LEU A 556 -14.48 -3.98 7.11
C LEU A 556 -14.76 -4.29 5.63
N ASN A 557 -14.03 -3.69 4.68
CA ASN A 557 -14.04 -4.10 3.26
C ASN A 557 -13.51 -5.54 3.12
N ILE A 558 -14.03 -6.28 2.13
CA ILE A 558 -13.57 -7.63 1.79
C ILE A 558 -13.17 -7.73 0.32
N GLY A 559 -12.25 -8.63 0.02
CA GLY A 559 -11.99 -9.08 -1.33
C GLY A 559 -11.72 -10.58 -1.45
N ILE A 560 -11.87 -11.10 -2.67
CA ILE A 560 -11.84 -12.53 -2.98
C ILE A 560 -10.97 -12.78 -4.21
N HIS A 561 -9.98 -13.65 -4.07
CA HIS A 561 -9.21 -14.19 -5.18
C HIS A 561 -9.52 -15.67 -5.35
N ALA A 562 -9.78 -16.11 -6.57
CA ALA A 562 -9.90 -17.52 -6.93
C ALA A 562 -9.71 -17.68 -8.45
N PHE A 563 -9.43 -18.91 -8.89
CA PHE A 563 -9.23 -19.22 -10.31
C PHE A 563 -8.13 -18.36 -10.97
N GLY A 564 -7.17 -17.85 -10.18
CA GLY A 564 -6.09 -17.01 -10.69
C GLY A 564 -6.47 -15.57 -11.05
N ILE A 565 -7.66 -15.09 -10.66
CA ILE A 565 -8.14 -13.70 -10.85
C ILE A 565 -8.65 -13.06 -9.55
N ASP A 566 -8.72 -11.73 -9.53
CA ASP A 566 -9.38 -10.95 -8.47
C ASP A 566 -10.87 -10.80 -8.83
N LEU A 567 -11.74 -11.39 -8.01
CA LEU A 567 -13.18 -11.48 -8.28
C LEU A 567 -13.96 -10.28 -7.74
N THR A 568 -13.38 -9.52 -6.82
CA THR A 568 -14.02 -8.37 -6.14
C THR A 568 -12.97 -7.29 -5.87
N PRO A 569 -12.36 -6.73 -6.93
CA PRO A 569 -11.20 -5.87 -6.79
C PRO A 569 -11.54 -4.55 -6.10
N ASP A 570 -10.67 -4.03 -5.23
CA ASP A 570 -10.80 -2.63 -4.79
C ASP A 570 -10.44 -1.68 -5.95
N LEU A 571 -10.82 -0.42 -5.85
CA LEU A 571 -10.52 0.59 -6.88
C LEU A 571 -9.03 0.92 -6.97
N GLY A 572 -8.31 0.85 -5.84
CA GLY A 572 -6.88 1.13 -5.76
C GLY A 572 -6.54 2.62 -5.92
N TYR A 573 -5.35 2.91 -6.46
CA TYR A 573 -4.78 4.26 -6.47
C TYR A 573 -5.64 5.29 -7.25
N PRO A 574 -5.99 6.45 -6.67
CA PRO A 574 -6.86 7.46 -7.29
C PRO A 574 -6.29 8.07 -8.58
N GLU A 575 -7.07 8.90 -9.27
CA GLU A 575 -6.53 9.59 -10.45
C GLU A 575 -5.36 10.47 -10.04
N PHE A 576 -5.58 11.37 -9.08
CA PHE A 576 -4.53 12.17 -8.47
C PHE A 576 -4.67 12.17 -6.95
N ALA A 577 -3.56 11.93 -6.24
CA ALA A 577 -3.52 11.92 -4.77
C ALA A 577 -3.40 13.33 -4.17
N ASP A 578 -4.24 14.26 -4.63
CA ASP A 578 -4.25 15.66 -4.18
C ASP A 578 -5.63 16.07 -3.64
N ALA A 579 -5.76 17.35 -3.26
CA ALA A 579 -6.99 17.90 -2.69
C ALA A 579 -7.96 18.50 -3.72
N VAL A 580 -7.58 18.50 -5.01
CA VAL A 580 -8.39 19.09 -6.11
C VAL A 580 -9.10 18.02 -6.93
N ASP A 581 -8.61 16.79 -6.93
CA ASP A 581 -9.29 15.65 -7.54
C ASP A 581 -10.58 15.28 -6.78
N MET A 582 -11.72 15.64 -7.38
CA MET A 582 -13.03 15.37 -6.82
C MET A 582 -13.50 13.93 -7.06
N HIS A 583 -12.96 13.23 -8.06
CA HIS A 583 -13.23 11.78 -8.22
C HIS A 583 -12.61 11.03 -7.04
N ARG A 584 -11.36 11.37 -6.66
CA ARG A 584 -10.76 10.91 -5.41
C ARG A 584 -11.62 11.26 -4.20
N ALA A 585 -11.85 12.57 -3.98
CA ALA A 585 -12.44 13.05 -2.75
C ALA A 585 -13.91 12.64 -2.56
N GLN A 586 -14.67 12.37 -3.62
CA GLN A 586 -16.11 12.10 -3.52
C GLN A 586 -16.48 10.65 -3.83
N TRP A 587 -15.61 9.90 -4.53
CA TRP A 587 -15.87 8.52 -4.93
C TRP A 587 -14.81 7.55 -4.43
N VAL A 588 -13.57 7.62 -4.95
CA VAL A 588 -12.56 6.55 -4.76
C VAL A 588 -12.25 6.25 -3.29
N ILE A 589 -12.16 7.29 -2.45
CA ILE A 589 -11.88 7.11 -1.02
C ILE A 589 -13.15 6.91 -0.18
N GLY A 590 -14.33 6.98 -0.79
CA GLY A 590 -15.63 6.97 -0.11
C GLY A 590 -16.16 5.56 0.13
N THR A 591 -16.79 5.36 1.30
CA THR A 591 -17.25 4.04 1.78
C THR A 591 -18.15 3.29 0.80
N THR A 592 -18.98 3.98 0.02
CA THR A 592 -19.87 3.33 -0.97
C THR A 592 -19.13 2.65 -2.10
N SER A 593 -17.92 3.08 -2.43
CA SER A 593 -17.12 2.48 -3.51
C SER A 593 -16.49 1.14 -3.14
N HIS A 594 -16.59 0.72 -1.87
CA HIS A 594 -15.99 -0.49 -1.30
C HIS A 594 -17.07 -1.52 -0.92
N ASN A 595 -16.66 -2.78 -0.77
CA ASN A 595 -17.54 -3.88 -0.35
C ASN A 595 -17.80 -3.83 1.16
N THR A 596 -18.52 -2.83 1.66
CA THR A 596 -18.82 -2.61 3.09
C THR A 596 -20.17 -1.87 3.26
N VAL A 597 -20.54 -1.47 4.48
CA VAL A 597 -21.82 -0.79 4.76
C VAL A 597 -21.66 0.72 4.99
N LEU A 598 -22.39 1.52 4.23
CA LEU A 598 -22.52 2.96 4.47
C LEU A 598 -23.68 3.24 5.43
N VAL A 599 -23.45 4.09 6.44
CA VAL A 599 -24.48 4.52 7.40
C VAL A 599 -24.80 6.01 7.23
N ASP A 600 -26.09 6.34 7.23
CA ASP A 600 -26.65 7.69 7.18
C ASP A 600 -26.12 8.55 6.03
N LYS A 601 -25.80 7.91 4.90
CA LYS A 601 -25.26 8.56 3.70
C LYS A 601 -23.97 9.35 3.96
N LYS A 602 -23.18 8.91 4.94
CA LYS A 602 -21.91 9.53 5.32
C LYS A 602 -20.78 8.52 5.26
N LYS A 603 -19.61 8.96 4.82
CA LYS A 603 -18.38 8.17 4.90
C LYS A 603 -18.09 7.79 6.35
N GLN A 604 -17.33 6.71 6.51
CA GLN A 604 -16.80 6.33 7.81
C GLN A 604 -15.96 7.45 8.44
N ASP A 605 -16.05 7.54 9.76
CA ASP A 605 -15.20 8.35 10.61
C ASP A 605 -13.71 7.94 10.51
N PRO A 606 -12.77 8.87 10.79
CA PRO A 606 -11.36 8.54 11.01
C PRO A 606 -11.15 7.46 12.07
N GLN A 607 -10.47 6.38 11.72
CA GLN A 607 -10.04 5.36 12.67
C GLN A 607 -8.62 4.87 12.40
N TRP A 608 -8.02 4.28 13.44
CA TRP A 608 -6.72 3.65 13.34
C TRP A 608 -6.82 2.16 12.95
N VAL A 609 -7.68 1.40 13.64
CA VAL A 609 -7.86 -0.03 13.39
C VAL A 609 -9.19 -0.46 14.04
N GLY A 610 -9.87 -1.44 13.43
CA GLY A 610 -10.97 -2.18 14.04
C GLY A 610 -10.48 -3.21 15.05
N GLU A 611 -11.41 -3.81 15.77
CA GLU A 611 -11.22 -4.73 16.90
C GLU A 611 -11.53 -6.18 16.48
N PRO A 612 -10.52 -7.02 16.23
CA PRO A 612 -10.70 -8.45 16.05
C PRO A 612 -11.36 -9.07 17.29
N ARG A 613 -12.31 -9.96 17.07
CA ARG A 613 -12.98 -10.74 18.11
C ARG A 613 -12.69 -12.24 17.99
N HIS A 614 -12.66 -12.76 16.76
CA HIS A 614 -12.37 -14.15 16.49
C HIS A 614 -11.56 -14.31 15.20
N PHE A 615 -10.70 -15.32 15.17
CA PHE A 615 -9.95 -15.75 14.00
C PHE A 615 -9.66 -17.24 14.14
N ASP A 616 -9.80 -18.01 13.07
CA ASP A 616 -9.43 -19.42 13.05
C ASP A 616 -9.06 -19.92 11.65
N ASP A 617 -8.14 -20.86 11.60
CA ASP A 617 -7.62 -21.48 10.37
C ASP A 617 -7.84 -23.00 10.41
N ALA A 618 -9.09 -23.43 10.59
CA ALA A 618 -9.45 -24.84 10.77
C ALA A 618 -9.74 -25.55 9.44
N GLY A 619 -9.55 -26.87 9.39
CA GLY A 619 -9.49 -27.69 8.18
C GLY A 619 -10.38 -27.27 7.01
N ARG A 620 -11.70 -27.47 7.12
CA ARG A 620 -12.68 -27.13 6.06
C ARG A 620 -13.25 -25.72 6.17
N ILE A 621 -13.05 -25.04 7.30
CA ILE A 621 -13.66 -23.74 7.56
C ILE A 621 -12.68 -22.77 8.23
N LYS A 622 -12.58 -21.57 7.65
CA LYS A 622 -11.69 -20.52 8.10
C LYS A 622 -12.52 -19.30 8.46
N LEU A 623 -12.22 -18.63 9.57
CA LEU A 623 -13.09 -17.63 10.18
C LEU A 623 -12.32 -16.33 10.46
N MET A 624 -12.96 -15.20 10.17
CA MET A 624 -12.56 -13.88 10.66
C MET A 624 -13.78 -13.11 11.16
N ASP A 625 -13.65 -12.46 12.32
CA ASP A 625 -14.69 -11.67 12.96
C ASP A 625 -14.11 -10.38 13.55
N VAL A 626 -14.56 -9.23 13.05
CA VAL A 626 -14.04 -7.91 13.43
C VAL A 626 -15.19 -6.92 13.67
N GLU A 627 -15.04 -6.13 14.72
CA GLU A 627 -15.93 -5.01 15.06
C GLU A 627 -15.18 -3.69 14.87
N ALA A 628 -15.78 -2.66 14.28
CA ALA A 628 -15.12 -1.37 14.06
C ALA A 628 -15.97 -0.21 14.63
N PRO A 629 -15.99 -0.03 15.96
CA PRO A 629 -16.85 0.97 16.60
C PRO A 629 -16.44 2.41 16.27
N GLN A 630 -15.21 2.63 15.81
CA GLN A 630 -14.72 3.94 15.40
C GLN A 630 -15.06 4.31 13.95
N ALA A 631 -15.59 3.37 13.16
CA ALA A 631 -16.01 3.63 11.77
C ALA A 631 -17.24 4.55 11.70
N TYR A 632 -18.13 4.44 12.70
CA TYR A 632 -19.31 5.27 12.85
C TYR A 632 -19.57 5.46 14.34
N ARG A 633 -19.09 6.55 14.93
CA ARG A 633 -19.10 6.72 16.40
C ARG A 633 -20.48 6.96 17.00
N HIS A 634 -21.47 7.31 16.17
CA HIS A 634 -22.83 7.63 16.61
C HIS A 634 -23.76 6.41 16.66
N ILE A 635 -23.29 5.22 16.28
CA ILE A 635 -24.06 3.98 16.31
C ILE A 635 -23.44 2.99 17.33
N SER A 636 -24.19 1.96 17.72
CA SER A 636 -23.76 1.05 18.80
C SER A 636 -23.08 -0.23 18.30
N MET A 637 -23.24 -0.60 17.04
CA MET A 637 -22.56 -1.76 16.46
C MET A 637 -22.27 -1.58 14.97
N TYR A 638 -21.05 -1.92 14.58
CA TYR A 638 -20.61 -2.04 13.19
C TYR A 638 -19.62 -3.22 13.10
N LYS A 639 -20.11 -4.41 12.76
CA LYS A 639 -19.39 -5.68 12.94
C LYS A 639 -19.60 -6.61 11.75
N ARG A 640 -18.53 -7.29 11.31
CA ARG A 640 -18.55 -8.22 10.19
C ARG A 640 -17.90 -9.55 10.55
N VAL A 641 -18.63 -10.63 10.30
CA VAL A 641 -18.11 -12.01 10.35
C VAL A 641 -18.08 -12.54 8.94
N THR A 642 -16.94 -13.08 8.52
CA THR A 642 -16.79 -13.75 7.22
C THR A 642 -16.11 -15.10 7.46
N ALA A 643 -16.64 -16.16 6.86
CA ALA A 643 -16.01 -17.48 6.90
C ALA A 643 -15.98 -18.15 5.54
N MET A 644 -14.85 -18.78 5.20
CA MET A 644 -14.66 -19.52 3.96
C MET A 644 -14.87 -21.01 4.22
N VAL A 645 -15.76 -21.65 3.47
CA VAL A 645 -16.12 -23.07 3.61
C VAL A 645 -15.69 -23.84 2.37
N ARG A 646 -14.78 -24.80 2.54
CA ARG A 646 -14.34 -25.69 1.47
C ARG A 646 -15.47 -26.67 1.11
N VAL A 647 -15.81 -26.73 -0.17
CA VAL A 647 -16.74 -27.74 -0.71
C VAL A 647 -15.96 -28.93 -1.26
N GLY A 648 -14.92 -28.66 -2.04
CA GLY A 648 -14.05 -29.67 -2.63
C GLY A 648 -12.64 -29.13 -2.88
N ARG A 649 -11.88 -29.80 -3.75
CA ARG A 649 -10.51 -29.38 -4.09
C ARG A 649 -10.47 -28.00 -4.75
N GLU A 650 -11.43 -27.70 -5.62
CA GLU A 650 -11.46 -26.47 -6.44
C GLU A 650 -12.54 -25.48 -5.98
N SER A 651 -13.57 -25.96 -5.28
CA SER A 651 -14.80 -25.23 -5.00
C SER A 651 -14.96 -24.88 -3.53
N PHE A 652 -15.47 -23.68 -3.29
CA PHE A 652 -15.76 -23.14 -1.97
C PHE A 652 -16.90 -22.12 -2.07
N TYR A 653 -17.44 -21.73 -0.92
CA TYR A 653 -18.23 -20.52 -0.79
C TYR A 653 -17.82 -19.78 0.48
N ALA A 654 -18.14 -18.49 0.57
CA ALA A 654 -17.97 -17.71 1.79
C ALA A 654 -19.34 -17.29 2.34
N ILE A 655 -19.50 -17.38 3.65
CA ILE A 655 -20.62 -16.77 4.38
C ILE A 655 -20.17 -15.38 4.85
N ASP A 656 -21.02 -14.39 4.69
CA ASP A 656 -20.77 -13.01 5.11
C ASP A 656 -21.95 -12.46 5.90
N LEU A 657 -21.66 -12.01 7.12
CA LEU A 657 -22.63 -11.68 8.17
C LEU A 657 -22.29 -10.30 8.76
N PHE A 658 -22.97 -9.27 8.28
CA PHE A 658 -22.74 -7.88 8.68
C PHE A 658 -23.85 -7.39 9.61
N ARG A 659 -23.49 -7.03 10.85
CA ARG A 659 -24.39 -6.48 11.86
C ARG A 659 -24.17 -4.98 12.01
N VAL A 660 -25.25 -4.22 11.90
CA VAL A 660 -25.27 -2.77 12.13
C VAL A 660 -26.44 -2.41 13.04
N GLN A 661 -26.16 -1.74 14.15
CA GLN A 661 -27.18 -1.27 15.11
C GLN A 661 -27.05 0.24 15.33
N GLY A 662 -28.13 0.97 15.08
CA GLY A 662 -28.19 2.43 15.18
C GLY A 662 -28.49 3.07 13.83
N GLY A 663 -28.37 4.39 13.73
CA GLY A 663 -28.60 5.12 12.48
C GLY A 663 -30.03 5.05 11.95
N GLN A 664 -30.23 5.57 10.74
CA GLN A 664 -31.52 5.67 10.08
C GLN A 664 -31.50 5.16 8.63
N ASP A 665 -30.33 5.07 8.01
CA ASP A 665 -30.17 4.61 6.63
C ASP A 665 -28.91 3.77 6.48
N HIS A 666 -29.05 2.49 6.12
CA HIS A 666 -27.95 1.58 5.89
C HIS A 666 -27.92 1.17 4.42
N HIS A 667 -26.77 1.29 3.76
CA HIS A 667 -26.56 0.79 2.41
C HIS A 667 -25.42 -0.23 2.45
N TYR A 668 -25.76 -1.51 2.28
CA TYR A 668 -24.77 -2.52 1.96
C TYR A 668 -24.35 -2.33 0.50
N SER A 669 -23.06 -2.06 0.27
CA SER A 669 -22.47 -1.94 -1.06
C SER A 669 -21.61 -3.16 -1.35
N PHE A 670 -21.77 -3.72 -2.54
CA PHE A 670 -20.92 -4.80 -3.04
C PHE A 670 -20.77 -4.73 -4.56
N HIS A 671 -19.62 -5.12 -5.08
CA HIS A 671 -19.39 -5.32 -6.50
C HIS A 671 -18.43 -6.48 -6.77
N GLY A 672 -18.64 -7.17 -7.89
CA GLY A 672 -17.64 -8.05 -8.48
C GLY A 672 -16.65 -7.29 -9.37
N ALA A 673 -15.80 -8.06 -10.04
CA ALA A 673 -14.95 -7.60 -11.14
C ALA A 673 -15.78 -7.17 -12.37
N GLU A 674 -15.10 -6.67 -13.40
CA GLU A 674 -15.73 -6.32 -14.69
C GLU A 674 -16.53 -7.51 -15.24
N GLY A 675 -17.75 -7.26 -15.74
CA GLY A 675 -18.53 -8.31 -16.37
C GLY A 675 -20.04 -8.03 -16.41
N PRO A 676 -20.79 -8.71 -17.30
CA PRO A 676 -22.23 -8.63 -17.31
C PRO A 676 -22.81 -9.25 -16.03
N VAL A 677 -23.91 -8.66 -15.57
CA VAL A 677 -24.62 -9.07 -14.35
C VAL A 677 -25.99 -9.63 -14.69
N THR A 678 -26.33 -10.74 -14.03
CA THR A 678 -27.69 -11.28 -14.02
C THR A 678 -28.25 -11.32 -12.60
N VAL A 679 -29.58 -11.29 -12.47
CA VAL A 679 -30.25 -11.27 -11.17
C VAL A 679 -31.37 -12.31 -11.10
N GLU A 680 -31.61 -12.82 -9.90
CA GLU A 680 -32.78 -13.65 -9.56
C GLU A 680 -33.44 -13.08 -8.30
N GLY A 681 -34.77 -13.09 -8.23
CA GLY A 681 -35.52 -12.57 -7.08
C GLY A 681 -35.69 -11.04 -7.03
N LEU A 682 -35.21 -10.32 -8.06
CA LEU A 682 -35.38 -8.86 -8.20
C LEU A 682 -36.24 -8.49 -9.41
N SER A 683 -37.07 -7.47 -9.24
CA SER A 683 -37.84 -6.82 -10.31
C SER A 683 -37.28 -5.42 -10.57
N LEU A 684 -36.10 -5.36 -11.18
CA LEU A 684 -35.38 -4.12 -11.43
C LEU A 684 -36.07 -3.24 -12.48
N VAL A 685 -36.23 -1.96 -12.16
CA VAL A 685 -36.75 -0.93 -13.06
C VAL A 685 -35.64 0.07 -13.38
N PRO A 686 -35.25 0.23 -14.65
CA PRO A 686 -34.26 1.22 -15.05
C PRO A 686 -34.70 2.66 -14.74
N GLN A 687 -33.80 3.42 -14.14
CA GLN A 687 -33.90 4.87 -14.02
C GLN A 687 -33.48 5.50 -15.35
N LYS A 688 -34.38 6.28 -15.97
CA LYS A 688 -34.13 6.81 -17.32
C LYS A 688 -32.96 7.78 -17.41
N GLU A 689 -32.79 8.61 -16.38
CA GLU A 689 -31.81 9.70 -16.35
C GLU A 689 -31.18 9.80 -14.96
N GLY A 690 -30.07 10.53 -14.87
CA GLY A 690 -29.40 10.86 -13.62
C GLY A 690 -28.53 9.75 -13.03
N THR A 691 -28.40 9.77 -11.71
CA THR A 691 -27.48 8.93 -10.93
C THR A 691 -28.20 8.29 -9.75
N TYR A 692 -27.49 7.49 -8.94
CA TYR A 692 -28.09 6.89 -7.76
C TYR A 692 -28.54 7.94 -6.72
N ALA A 693 -27.94 9.13 -6.74
CA ALA A 693 -28.37 10.27 -5.93
C ALA A 693 -29.78 10.79 -6.31
N GLY A 694 -30.23 10.56 -7.55
CA GLY A 694 -31.55 10.97 -8.02
C GLY A 694 -31.61 11.15 -9.54
N ALA A 695 -32.83 11.22 -10.08
CA ALA A 695 -33.07 11.37 -11.52
C ALA A 695 -32.54 12.69 -12.10
N ASP A 696 -32.54 13.76 -11.29
CA ASP A 696 -32.06 15.09 -11.69
C ASP A 696 -30.55 15.30 -11.43
N SER A 697 -29.87 14.29 -10.87
CA SER A 697 -28.46 14.39 -10.47
C SER A 697 -27.53 13.98 -11.61
N SER A 698 -26.62 14.89 -12.01
CA SER A 698 -25.64 14.66 -13.06
C SER A 698 -24.43 13.84 -12.59
N PHE A 699 -23.95 12.92 -13.44
CA PHE A 699 -22.80 12.08 -13.13
C PHE A 699 -21.54 12.92 -12.83
N GLY A 700 -20.89 12.64 -11.70
CA GLY A 700 -19.68 13.32 -11.26
C GLY A 700 -19.87 14.77 -10.81
N VAL A 701 -21.11 15.26 -10.77
CA VAL A 701 -21.44 16.60 -10.27
C VAL A 701 -22.14 16.47 -8.93
N ARG A 702 -21.49 16.94 -7.87
CA ARG A 702 -22.05 16.94 -6.51
C ARG A 702 -23.37 17.71 -6.48
N PRO A 703 -24.50 17.11 -6.04
CA PRO A 703 -25.77 17.81 -5.90
C PRO A 703 -25.69 18.97 -4.90
N GLU A 704 -26.55 19.97 -5.10
CA GLU A 704 -26.72 21.05 -4.13
C GLU A 704 -27.31 20.48 -2.82
N GLY A 705 -26.72 20.85 -1.68
CA GLY A 705 -27.17 20.38 -0.36
C GLY A 705 -26.75 18.96 0.05
N ASP A 706 -26.05 18.19 -0.81
CA ASP A 706 -25.56 16.84 -0.48
C ASP A 706 -24.53 16.85 0.67
N ASP A 707 -23.41 17.56 0.47
CA ASP A 707 -22.41 17.86 1.50
C ASP A 707 -21.51 19.04 1.09
N VAL A 708 -20.54 19.40 1.93
CA VAL A 708 -19.52 20.43 1.63
C VAL A 708 -18.72 20.12 0.36
N PRO A 709 -18.37 21.13 -0.46
CA PRO A 709 -17.52 20.93 -1.64
C PRO A 709 -16.05 20.68 -1.26
N GLY A 710 -15.28 20.16 -2.22
CA GLY A 710 -13.83 19.98 -2.08
C GLY A 710 -13.43 18.73 -1.30
N ALA A 711 -12.15 18.66 -0.91
CA ALA A 711 -11.56 17.51 -0.20
C ALA A 711 -12.19 17.21 1.17
N ALA A 712 -12.98 18.14 1.74
CA ALA A 712 -13.70 17.95 3.00
C ALA A 712 -15.03 17.19 2.84
N TYR A 713 -15.42 16.83 1.62
CA TYR A 713 -16.65 16.10 1.33
C TYR A 713 -16.72 14.78 2.12
N ASN A 714 -17.80 14.57 2.88
CA ASN A 714 -18.05 13.36 3.67
C ASN A 714 -19.37 12.67 3.31
N GLY A 715 -20.03 13.08 2.22
CA GLY A 715 -21.27 12.48 1.73
C GLY A 715 -21.06 11.10 1.10
N ALA A 716 -22.15 10.52 0.62
CA ALA A 716 -22.21 9.15 0.12
C ALA A 716 -21.52 8.92 -1.22
N GLY A 717 -21.29 9.95 -2.04
CA GLY A 717 -20.74 9.79 -3.38
C GLY A 717 -21.71 9.22 -4.41
N PHE A 718 -23.02 9.16 -4.11
CA PHE A 718 -24.04 8.54 -4.97
C PHE A 718 -24.19 9.15 -6.38
N HIS A 719 -23.69 10.37 -6.60
CA HIS A 719 -23.64 11.00 -7.92
C HIS A 719 -22.52 10.45 -8.82
N TRP A 720 -21.66 9.57 -8.30
CA TRP A 720 -20.67 8.81 -9.08
C TRP A 720 -21.14 7.41 -9.46
N LEU A 721 -22.43 7.14 -9.31
CA LEU A 721 -23.09 5.90 -9.69
C LEU A 721 -24.15 6.18 -10.76
N ASN A 722 -23.95 5.69 -11.97
CA ASN A 722 -24.89 5.87 -13.10
C ASN A 722 -25.49 4.51 -13.54
N ASN A 723 -26.23 4.51 -14.66
CA ASN A 723 -26.89 3.31 -15.21
C ASN A 723 -27.75 2.57 -14.17
N VAL A 724 -28.53 3.33 -13.41
CA VAL A 724 -29.21 2.85 -12.21
C VAL A 724 -30.45 2.04 -12.56
N GLU A 725 -30.61 0.89 -11.91
CA GLU A 725 -31.84 0.11 -11.92
C GLU A 725 -32.26 -0.17 -10.48
N ARG A 726 -33.55 -0.05 -10.15
CA ARG A 726 -34.04 -0.18 -8.77
C ARG A 726 -35.18 -1.19 -8.67
N ASP A 727 -35.14 -2.01 -7.65
CA ASP A 727 -36.29 -2.71 -7.09
C ASP A 727 -36.65 -2.07 -5.75
N ARG A 728 -37.82 -1.43 -5.68
CA ARG A 728 -38.33 -0.73 -4.49
C ARG A 728 -39.14 -1.62 -3.55
N ASN A 729 -39.36 -2.88 -3.93
CA ASN A 729 -40.04 -3.87 -3.10
C ASN A 729 -39.37 -5.23 -3.29
N PRO A 730 -38.06 -5.31 -2.97
CA PRO A 730 -37.28 -6.52 -3.18
C PRO A 730 -37.80 -7.67 -2.32
N GLN A 731 -37.65 -8.89 -2.82
CA GLN A 731 -37.93 -10.08 -2.02
C GLN A 731 -36.91 -10.22 -0.87
N ARG A 732 -37.26 -11.04 0.13
CA ARG A 732 -36.37 -11.33 1.26
C ARG A 732 -35.11 -12.11 0.89
N GLN A 733 -35.10 -12.68 -0.31
CA GLN A 733 -33.96 -13.38 -0.87
C GLN A 733 -33.84 -13.00 -2.34
N PHE A 734 -32.62 -12.65 -2.74
CA PHE A 734 -32.29 -12.41 -4.12
C PHE A 734 -30.83 -12.76 -4.36
N SER A 735 -30.43 -12.85 -5.63
CA SER A 735 -29.03 -13.01 -6.00
C SER A 735 -28.63 -12.14 -7.18
N VAL A 736 -27.36 -11.78 -7.20
CA VAL A 736 -26.69 -11.04 -8.25
C VAL A 736 -25.46 -11.87 -8.66
N ASP A 737 -25.32 -12.16 -9.94
CA ASP A 737 -24.28 -13.01 -10.50
C ASP A 737 -23.48 -12.23 -11.55
N TRP A 738 -22.18 -12.07 -11.30
CA TRP A 738 -21.24 -11.44 -12.21
C TRP A 738 -20.53 -12.52 -13.03
N SER A 739 -20.70 -12.50 -14.35
CA SER A 739 -19.86 -13.30 -15.26
C SER A 739 -18.57 -12.53 -15.51
N VAL A 740 -17.49 -12.96 -14.88
CA VAL A 740 -16.27 -12.16 -14.75
C VAL A 740 -15.49 -12.13 -16.06
N VAL A 741 -15.17 -10.92 -16.51
CA VAL A 741 -14.24 -10.62 -17.59
C VAL A 741 -12.83 -10.64 -17.03
N ASP A 742 -11.95 -11.39 -17.69
CA ASP A 742 -10.53 -11.40 -17.40
C ASP A 742 -9.85 -10.15 -18.00
N THR A 743 -10.10 -8.98 -17.39
CA THR A 743 -9.60 -7.66 -17.83
C THR A 743 -8.09 -7.65 -18.07
N TRP A 744 -7.34 -8.46 -17.32
CA TRP A 744 -5.88 -8.51 -17.34
C TRP A 744 -5.29 -9.66 -18.16
N GLY A 745 -6.13 -10.49 -18.80
CA GLY A 745 -5.67 -11.63 -19.61
C GLY A 745 -4.91 -12.69 -18.80
N SER A 746 -5.27 -12.85 -17.52
CA SER A 746 -4.67 -13.75 -16.55
C SER A 746 -4.96 -15.23 -16.77
N LEU A 747 -6.03 -15.56 -17.49
CA LEU A 747 -6.50 -16.92 -17.77
C LEU A 747 -6.09 -17.41 -19.17
N PRO A 748 -5.90 -18.73 -19.33
CA PRO A 748 -5.81 -19.37 -20.65
C PRO A 748 -7.03 -19.03 -21.51
N GLU A 749 -6.86 -18.92 -22.83
CA GLU A 749 -7.91 -18.48 -23.76
C GLU A 749 -9.22 -19.31 -23.65
N GLY A 750 -9.11 -20.63 -23.45
CA GLY A 750 -10.25 -21.53 -23.32
C GLY A 750 -11.01 -21.45 -21.99
N GLU A 751 -10.46 -20.78 -20.98
CA GLU A 751 -11.08 -20.61 -19.66
C GLU A 751 -11.71 -19.22 -19.48
N ARG A 752 -11.46 -18.30 -20.42
CA ARG A 752 -12.01 -16.94 -20.37
C ARG A 752 -13.53 -16.97 -20.51
N GLY A 753 -14.20 -16.18 -19.67
CA GLY A 753 -15.66 -16.08 -19.65
C GLY A 753 -16.37 -17.27 -18.97
N THR A 754 -15.64 -18.15 -18.29
CA THR A 754 -16.21 -19.28 -17.53
C THR A 754 -16.31 -19.03 -16.03
N VAL A 755 -15.67 -17.96 -15.53
CA VAL A 755 -15.57 -17.65 -14.11
C VAL A 755 -16.68 -16.69 -13.71
N HIS A 756 -17.31 -16.98 -12.57
CA HIS A 756 -18.38 -16.20 -12.01
C HIS A 756 -18.16 -15.96 -10.53
N ILE A 757 -18.73 -14.88 -10.02
CA ILE A 757 -18.99 -14.70 -8.60
C ILE A 757 -20.45 -14.36 -8.40
N ARG A 758 -21.11 -15.09 -7.48
CA ARG A 758 -22.51 -14.87 -7.15
C ARG A 758 -22.67 -14.45 -5.70
N LEU A 759 -23.35 -13.33 -5.49
CA LEU A 759 -23.84 -12.89 -4.19
C LEU A 759 -25.29 -13.31 -4.05
N THR A 760 -25.63 -14.09 -3.03
CA THR A 760 -27.02 -14.33 -2.63
C THR A 760 -27.28 -13.69 -1.28
N MET A 761 -28.22 -12.74 -1.21
CA MET A 761 -28.56 -12.03 0.02
C MET A 761 -29.85 -12.56 0.64
N LEU A 762 -29.90 -12.58 1.97
CA LEU A 762 -31.06 -12.98 2.77
C LEU A 762 -31.33 -11.92 3.86
N GLY A 763 -32.57 -11.48 3.98
CA GLY A 763 -32.97 -10.49 4.99
C GLY A 763 -34.19 -9.69 4.57
N GLU A 764 -34.49 -8.59 5.27
CA GLU A 764 -35.39 -7.57 4.71
C GLU A 764 -34.54 -6.49 4.06
N PHE A 765 -35.09 -5.88 3.01
CA PHE A 765 -34.52 -4.77 2.25
C PHE A 765 -35.66 -3.81 1.88
N ASP A 766 -35.42 -2.51 1.96
CA ASP A 766 -36.39 -1.49 1.55
C ASP A 766 -36.21 -1.11 0.07
N GLU A 767 -35.00 -1.25 -0.46
CA GLU A 767 -34.67 -1.08 -1.86
C GLU A 767 -33.42 -1.91 -2.19
N VAL A 768 -33.37 -2.48 -3.39
CA VAL A 768 -32.14 -3.01 -3.99
C VAL A 768 -31.91 -2.30 -5.30
N ALA A 769 -30.70 -1.78 -5.52
CA ALA A 769 -30.35 -1.13 -6.77
C ALA A 769 -29.08 -1.73 -7.38
N LEU A 770 -29.02 -1.71 -8.72
CA LEU A 770 -27.77 -1.90 -9.46
C LEU A 770 -27.34 -0.57 -10.07
N ALA A 771 -26.04 -0.29 -10.06
CA ALA A 771 -25.48 0.92 -10.66
C ALA A 771 -24.00 0.71 -11.07
N ASP A 772 -23.52 1.49 -12.03
CA ASP A 772 -22.12 1.44 -12.46
C ASP A 772 -21.30 2.51 -11.74
N GLY A 773 -20.19 2.07 -11.13
CA GLY A 773 -19.17 2.94 -10.56
C GLY A 773 -17.91 2.93 -11.42
N VAL A 774 -17.23 4.07 -11.52
CA VAL A 774 -16.08 4.22 -12.41
C VAL A 774 -14.77 4.23 -11.61
N PRO A 775 -13.86 3.25 -11.82
CA PRO A 775 -12.54 3.26 -11.19
C PRO A 775 -11.67 4.39 -11.76
N PRO A 776 -10.48 4.66 -11.18
CA PRO A 776 -9.56 5.69 -11.67
C PRO A 776 -9.23 5.53 -13.16
N ARG A 777 -9.47 6.57 -13.98
CA ARG A 777 -9.41 6.49 -15.45
C ARG A 777 -8.02 6.70 -16.05
N ASN A 778 -7.09 7.23 -15.27
CA ASN A 778 -5.71 7.49 -15.71
C ASN A 778 -4.74 6.34 -15.39
N LYS A 779 -5.28 5.16 -15.06
CA LYS A 779 -4.52 3.93 -14.85
C LYS A 779 -4.74 3.00 -16.06
N PRO A 780 -3.77 2.91 -16.99
CA PRO A 780 -3.93 2.06 -18.17
C PRO A 780 -4.24 0.61 -17.79
N GLY A 781 -5.28 0.05 -18.39
CA GLY A 781 -5.77 -1.30 -18.14
C GLY A 781 -6.91 -1.41 -17.13
N ASN A 782 -7.23 -0.36 -16.37
CA ASN A 782 -8.41 -0.39 -15.49
C ASN A 782 -9.70 -0.65 -16.31
N PRO A 783 -10.65 -1.41 -15.74
CA PRO A 783 -11.93 -1.64 -16.39
C PRO A 783 -12.70 -0.30 -16.52
N PRO A 784 -13.56 -0.14 -17.54
CA PRO A 784 -14.31 1.09 -17.75
C PRO A 784 -15.30 1.40 -16.61
N SER A 785 -15.86 0.37 -15.99
CA SER A 785 -16.78 0.46 -14.87
C SER A 785 -16.88 -0.87 -14.12
N LEU A 786 -17.36 -0.83 -12.89
CA LEU A 786 -17.76 -1.99 -12.10
C LEU A 786 -19.25 -1.89 -11.76
N ARG A 787 -19.98 -3.01 -11.84
CA ARG A 787 -21.42 -3.07 -11.54
C ARG A 787 -21.63 -3.35 -10.05
N TYR A 788 -22.16 -2.37 -9.33
CA TYR A 788 -22.46 -2.43 -7.91
C TYR A 788 -23.88 -2.92 -7.66
N VAL A 789 -24.08 -3.64 -6.56
CA VAL A 789 -25.36 -3.83 -5.89
C VAL A 789 -25.39 -3.02 -4.60
N LEU A 790 -26.50 -2.29 -4.40
CA LEU A 790 -26.77 -1.50 -3.21
C LEU A 790 -28.04 -2.04 -2.56
N ALA A 791 -27.92 -2.71 -1.42
CA ALA A 791 -29.06 -3.17 -0.64
C ALA A 791 -29.31 -2.21 0.52
N ARG A 792 -30.44 -1.51 0.48
CA ARG A 792 -30.77 -0.41 1.39
C ARG A 792 -31.78 -0.82 2.45
N ARG A 793 -31.56 -0.34 3.67
CA ARG A 793 -32.52 -0.33 4.78
C ARG A 793 -32.71 1.08 5.30
N GLN A 794 -33.94 1.49 5.56
CA GLN A 794 -34.29 2.80 6.10
C GLN A 794 -35.29 2.68 7.24
N GLY A 795 -35.15 3.53 8.27
CA GLY A 795 -36.01 3.51 9.45
C GLY A 795 -35.45 4.38 10.57
N GLY A 796 -35.93 4.23 11.79
CA GLY A 796 -35.34 4.85 12.97
C GLY A 796 -34.66 3.79 13.85
N ASP A 797 -33.44 4.07 14.30
CA ASP A 797 -32.63 3.17 15.16
C ASP A 797 -32.56 1.74 14.60
N LEU A 798 -32.02 1.64 13.38
CA LEU A 798 -32.07 0.42 12.60
C LEU A 798 -31.22 -0.71 13.21
N SER A 799 -31.80 -1.91 13.24
CA SER A 799 -31.09 -3.17 13.38
C SER A 799 -31.02 -3.86 12.02
N SER A 800 -29.85 -3.84 11.38
CA SER A 800 -29.63 -4.48 10.09
C SER A 800 -28.66 -5.64 10.22
N PHE A 801 -29.10 -6.81 9.77
CA PHE A 801 -28.27 -8.00 9.69
C PHE A 801 -28.17 -8.45 8.23
N PHE A 802 -27.27 -7.82 7.49
CA PHE A 802 -27.00 -8.20 6.10
C PHE A 802 -26.35 -9.58 6.08
N THR A 803 -27.08 -10.58 5.57
CA THR A 803 -26.63 -11.97 5.48
C THR A 803 -26.45 -12.31 4.02
N SER A 804 -25.27 -12.80 3.65
CA SER A 804 -25.02 -13.21 2.27
C SER A 804 -24.12 -14.44 2.14
N VAL A 805 -24.30 -15.17 1.05
CA VAL A 805 -23.41 -16.24 0.59
C VAL A 805 -22.76 -15.79 -0.71
N LEU A 806 -21.43 -15.79 -0.71
CA LEU A 806 -20.58 -15.49 -1.85
C LEU A 806 -20.10 -16.81 -2.45
N GLU A 807 -20.50 -17.09 -3.68
CA GLU A 807 -20.19 -18.32 -4.41
C GLU A 807 -19.35 -17.99 -5.65
N PRO A 808 -18.01 -18.07 -5.57
CA PRO A 808 -17.16 -18.18 -6.74
C PRO A 808 -17.33 -19.54 -7.41
N TYR A 809 -17.46 -19.56 -8.74
CA TYR A 809 -17.49 -20.81 -9.50
C TYR A 809 -16.93 -20.65 -10.91
N GLN A 810 -16.49 -21.77 -11.48
CA GLN A 810 -16.06 -21.88 -12.87
C GLN A 810 -16.95 -22.93 -13.57
N GLY A 811 -17.67 -22.52 -14.60
CA GLY A 811 -18.65 -23.38 -15.27
C GLY A 811 -19.94 -23.56 -14.47
N GLU A 812 -20.02 -24.58 -13.61
CA GLU A 812 -21.25 -24.92 -12.88
C GLU A 812 -21.20 -24.52 -11.40
N ARG A 813 -22.35 -24.10 -10.88
CA ARG A 813 -22.56 -23.76 -9.47
C ARG A 813 -22.53 -24.99 -8.58
N VAL A 814 -22.00 -24.84 -7.35
CA VAL A 814 -21.96 -25.91 -6.34
C VAL A 814 -23.03 -25.76 -5.27
N VAL A 815 -23.60 -24.56 -5.10
CA VAL A 815 -24.70 -24.27 -4.19
C VAL A 815 -26.03 -24.39 -4.91
N ARG A 816 -26.89 -25.30 -4.43
CA ARG A 816 -28.24 -25.53 -4.98
C ARG A 816 -29.29 -24.64 -4.33
N ALA A 817 -29.25 -24.50 -3.01
CA ALA A 817 -30.22 -23.72 -2.26
C ALA A 817 -29.59 -23.09 -1.02
N ILE A 818 -30.09 -21.91 -0.66
CA ILE A 818 -29.70 -21.18 0.55
C ILE A 818 -30.98 -20.73 1.22
N ARG A 819 -31.09 -20.95 2.54
CA ARG A 819 -32.20 -20.46 3.35
C ARG A 819 -31.72 -20.03 4.73
N LEU A 820 -32.43 -19.09 5.35
CA LEU A 820 -32.27 -18.85 6.78
C LEU A 820 -32.81 -20.06 7.55
N ALA A 821 -32.04 -20.59 8.49
CA ALA A 821 -32.52 -21.56 9.45
C ALA A 821 -33.26 -20.83 10.59
N THR A 822 -34.29 -21.45 11.16
CA THR A 822 -34.90 -20.93 12.39
C THR A 822 -33.89 -21.03 13.52
N VAL A 823 -33.90 -20.06 14.44
CA VAL A 823 -33.02 -20.05 15.61
C VAL A 823 -33.89 -19.91 16.85
N GLU A 824 -33.93 -20.95 17.67
CA GLU A 824 -34.58 -20.95 18.97
C GLU A 824 -33.52 -20.80 20.06
N ARG A 825 -33.65 -19.78 20.90
CA ARG A 825 -32.73 -19.52 22.02
C ARG A 825 -33.30 -20.13 23.29
N LYS A 826 -32.57 -21.04 23.93
CA LYS A 826 -32.90 -21.46 25.30
C LYS A 826 -32.22 -20.53 26.29
N LYS A 827 -33.00 -19.87 27.16
CA LYS A 827 -32.42 -19.05 28.24
C LYS A 827 -31.51 -19.92 29.11
N ALA A 828 -30.26 -19.50 29.28
CA ALA A 828 -29.39 -20.05 30.29
C ALA A 828 -30.01 -19.85 31.68
N GLY A 829 -30.01 -20.91 32.50
CA GLY A 829 -30.62 -20.91 33.83
C GLY A 829 -30.02 -19.84 34.75
N LEU A 830 -30.80 -18.79 35.00
CA LEU A 830 -30.67 -17.87 36.13
C LEU A 830 -31.44 -18.41 37.36
N GLU A 831 -31.43 -19.72 37.60
CA GLU A 831 -32.01 -20.32 38.82
C GLU A 831 -31.11 -20.17 40.07
N ALA A 832 -29.93 -19.54 39.95
CA ALA A 832 -29.11 -19.18 41.12
C ALA A 832 -29.50 -17.84 41.80
N ALA A 833 -30.56 -17.17 41.35
CA ALA A 833 -31.11 -15.98 42.01
C ALA A 833 -32.64 -16.12 42.11
N GLY A 834 -33.10 -16.92 43.08
CA GLY A 834 -34.49 -17.33 43.24
C GLY A 834 -35.52 -16.22 43.03
N ILE A 835 -36.18 -16.25 41.86
CA ILE A 835 -37.46 -15.58 41.60
C ILE A 835 -38.29 -16.49 40.68
N GLY A 836 -39.36 -17.05 41.27
CA GLY A 836 -40.65 -17.34 40.66
C GLY A 836 -40.71 -18.14 39.35
N ALA A 837 -41.16 -19.39 39.46
CA ALA A 837 -41.67 -20.19 38.36
C ALA A 837 -42.78 -19.47 37.58
N GLY A 838 -42.64 -19.43 36.24
CA GLY A 838 -43.71 -19.02 35.32
C GLY A 838 -43.20 -18.22 34.11
N ALA A 839 -42.59 -18.88 33.12
CA ALA A 839 -42.51 -18.37 31.76
C ALA A 839 -42.28 -19.52 30.76
N GLU A 840 -43.31 -19.81 29.97
CA GLU A 840 -43.25 -20.71 28.82
C GLU A 840 -42.21 -20.22 27.80
N ALA A 841 -41.50 -21.16 27.16
CA ALA A 841 -40.59 -20.89 26.07
C ALA A 841 -41.39 -20.34 24.86
N GLU A 842 -41.40 -19.02 24.66
CA GLU A 842 -41.87 -18.45 23.40
C GLU A 842 -40.84 -18.74 22.30
N ALA A 843 -41.16 -19.70 21.43
CA ALA A 843 -40.51 -19.87 20.14
C ALA A 843 -40.82 -18.65 19.25
N LYS A 844 -40.02 -17.59 19.36
CA LYS A 844 -39.98 -16.51 18.36
C LYS A 844 -38.83 -16.80 17.41
N GLY A 845 -39.15 -17.22 16.18
CA GLY A 845 -38.17 -17.25 15.10
C GLY A 845 -37.51 -15.87 15.01
N ALA A 846 -36.17 -15.84 15.11
CA ALA A 846 -35.39 -14.60 15.13
C ALA A 846 -35.86 -13.67 14.00
N ALA A 847 -36.47 -12.54 14.36
CA ALA A 847 -36.89 -11.54 13.39
C ALA A 847 -35.68 -11.12 12.54
N ALA A 848 -35.91 -10.62 11.33
CA ALA A 848 -34.82 -10.17 10.47
C ALA A 848 -33.93 -9.07 11.08
N GLY A 849 -34.40 -8.39 12.14
CA GLY A 849 -33.65 -7.41 12.94
C GLY A 849 -33.00 -7.96 14.22
N ASP A 850 -33.17 -9.25 14.57
CA ASP A 850 -32.46 -9.84 15.72
C ASP A 850 -30.98 -10.01 15.38
N LEU A 851 -30.12 -9.23 16.02
CA LEU A 851 -28.66 -9.28 15.85
C LEU A 851 -27.99 -10.36 16.70
N ALA A 852 -28.69 -10.94 17.68
CA ALA A 852 -28.11 -11.85 18.65
C ALA A 852 -27.56 -13.12 18.00
N ALA A 853 -28.32 -13.72 17.08
CA ALA A 853 -27.88 -14.91 16.36
C ALA A 853 -28.50 -15.00 14.95
N ARG A 854 -27.77 -15.63 14.02
CA ARG A 854 -28.23 -15.96 12.67
C ARG A 854 -27.67 -17.30 12.26
N ALA A 855 -28.53 -18.12 11.65
CA ALA A 855 -28.12 -19.37 11.04
C ALA A 855 -28.57 -19.44 9.58
N VAL A 856 -27.70 -20.00 8.74
CA VAL A 856 -27.92 -20.20 7.30
C VAL A 856 -27.74 -21.67 7.00
N ARG A 857 -28.67 -22.23 6.23
CA ARG A 857 -28.60 -23.59 5.72
C ARG A 857 -28.32 -23.54 4.23
N VAL A 858 -27.23 -24.19 3.82
CA VAL A 858 -26.74 -24.24 2.43
C VAL A 858 -26.82 -25.68 1.94
N GLU A 859 -27.58 -25.92 0.88
CA GLU A 859 -27.64 -27.23 0.22
C GLU A 859 -26.71 -27.23 -1.00
N LEU A 860 -25.84 -28.24 -1.09
CA LEU A 860 -24.83 -28.35 -2.14
C LEU A 860 -25.23 -29.38 -3.20
N ALA A 861 -24.69 -29.20 -4.41
CA ALA A 861 -24.92 -30.08 -5.55
C ALA A 861 -24.50 -31.54 -5.28
N CYS A 862 -23.50 -31.73 -4.44
CA CYS A 862 -23.04 -33.06 -4.03
C CYS A 862 -24.00 -33.77 -3.05
N GLY A 863 -25.05 -33.11 -2.55
CA GLY A 863 -25.98 -33.65 -1.56
C GLY A 863 -25.62 -33.37 -0.10
N ARG A 864 -24.50 -32.69 0.16
CA ARG A 864 -24.15 -32.16 1.48
C ARG A 864 -25.02 -30.96 1.83
N THR A 865 -25.45 -30.88 3.08
CA THR A 865 -26.15 -29.74 3.66
C THR A 865 -25.31 -29.18 4.79
N ASP A 866 -25.04 -27.88 4.74
CA ASP A 866 -24.24 -27.15 5.72
C ASP A 866 -25.15 -26.22 6.55
N TYR A 867 -25.14 -26.34 7.87
CA TYR A 867 -25.75 -25.41 8.83
C TYR A 867 -24.65 -24.54 9.42
N ILE A 868 -24.68 -23.25 9.13
CA ILE A 868 -23.71 -22.26 9.60
C ILE A 868 -24.39 -21.32 10.56
N VAL A 869 -23.80 -21.08 11.72
CA VAL A 869 -24.39 -20.25 12.78
C VAL A 869 -23.37 -19.26 13.35
N SER A 870 -23.84 -18.04 13.64
CA SER A 870 -23.08 -17.00 14.33
C SER A 870 -23.92 -16.42 15.46
N SER A 871 -23.34 -16.30 16.66
CA SER A 871 -23.98 -15.78 17.87
C SER A 871 -23.10 -14.71 18.54
N LEU A 872 -23.73 -13.68 19.09
CA LEU A 872 -23.11 -12.71 20.00
C LEU A 872 -23.07 -13.23 21.45
N HIS A 873 -23.77 -14.33 21.74
CA HIS A 873 -23.89 -14.93 23.07
C HIS A 873 -23.42 -16.40 23.01
N PRO A 874 -22.10 -16.63 23.15
CA PRO A 874 -21.51 -17.96 22.94
C PRO A 874 -21.88 -19.00 24.00
N ASP A 875 -22.33 -18.55 25.18
CA ASP A 875 -22.75 -19.44 26.27
C ASP A 875 -24.23 -19.85 26.19
N GLU A 876 -25.00 -19.25 25.29
CA GLU A 876 -26.42 -19.60 25.10
C GLU A 876 -26.57 -20.82 24.19
N GLU A 877 -27.49 -21.71 24.55
CA GLU A 877 -27.86 -22.84 23.70
C GLU A 877 -28.88 -22.39 22.65
N LEU A 878 -28.53 -22.65 21.39
CA LEU A 878 -29.35 -22.44 20.22
C LEU A 878 -29.82 -23.77 19.65
N LEU A 879 -31.08 -23.84 19.22
CA LEU A 879 -31.63 -24.94 18.44
C LEU A 879 -31.98 -24.43 17.05
N LEU A 880 -31.37 -25.01 16.01
CA LEU A 880 -31.50 -24.59 14.62
C LEU A 880 -32.43 -25.54 13.87
N ASP A 881 -33.45 -25.00 13.18
CA ASP A 881 -34.50 -25.77 12.48
C ASP A 881 -35.17 -26.86 13.37
N GLY A 882 -35.06 -26.76 14.70
CA GLY A 882 -35.53 -27.80 15.63
C GLY A 882 -34.64 -29.04 15.71
N GLU A 883 -33.52 -29.07 14.98
CA GLU A 883 -32.73 -30.29 14.73
C GLU A 883 -31.29 -30.19 15.22
N ILE A 884 -30.65 -29.03 15.10
CA ILE A 884 -29.21 -28.86 15.42
C ILE A 884 -29.05 -28.06 16.71
N VAL A 885 -28.41 -28.64 17.71
CA VAL A 885 -28.00 -27.92 18.93
C VAL A 885 -26.66 -27.25 18.66
N PHE A 886 -26.52 -26.01 19.12
CA PHE A 886 -25.29 -25.24 19.05
C PHE A 886 -25.10 -24.37 20.30
N ARG A 887 -23.87 -24.31 20.81
CA ARG A 887 -23.45 -23.37 21.86
C ARG A 887 -22.04 -22.88 21.54
N GLY A 888 -21.93 -21.66 21.03
CA GLY A 888 -20.66 -21.02 20.69
C GLY A 888 -20.82 -19.68 19.97
N ALA A 889 -19.71 -19.03 19.61
CA ALA A 889 -19.74 -17.78 18.84
C ALA A 889 -19.96 -18.04 17.35
N PHE A 890 -19.37 -19.12 16.82
CA PHE A 890 -19.53 -19.52 15.43
C PHE A 890 -19.45 -21.04 15.27
N GLY A 891 -20.19 -21.61 14.31
CA GLY A 891 -20.14 -23.05 14.05
C GLY A 891 -20.60 -23.45 12.65
N LEU A 892 -20.14 -24.63 12.22
CA LEU A 892 -20.55 -25.32 10.99
C LEU A 892 -20.89 -26.78 11.33
N TYR A 893 -22.08 -27.22 10.94
CA TYR A 893 -22.46 -28.63 10.96
C TYR A 893 -22.87 -29.06 9.55
N SER A 894 -22.19 -30.07 9.02
CA SER A 894 -22.46 -30.64 7.71
C SER A 894 -23.05 -32.03 7.85
N GLU A 895 -24.09 -32.32 7.08
CA GLU A 895 -24.69 -33.65 6.97
C GLU A 895 -24.97 -34.02 5.51
N ARG A 896 -25.05 -35.33 5.24
CA ARG A 896 -25.41 -35.88 3.94
C ARG A 896 -26.41 -37.00 4.15
N ALA A 897 -27.58 -36.87 3.52
CA ALA A 897 -28.69 -37.81 3.71
C ALA A 897 -29.06 -38.08 5.19
N GLY A 898 -28.89 -37.08 6.07
CA GLY A 898 -29.15 -37.17 7.51
C GLY A 898 -28.01 -37.73 8.36
N SER A 899 -26.92 -38.20 7.75
CA SER A 899 -25.72 -38.64 8.46
C SER A 899 -24.72 -37.48 8.64
N PRO A 900 -24.09 -37.33 9.80
CA PRO A 900 -23.07 -36.30 10.01
C PRO A 900 -21.88 -36.51 9.06
N GLU A 901 -21.37 -35.43 8.48
CA GLU A 901 -20.17 -35.42 7.64
C GLU A 901 -19.03 -34.61 8.29
N TYR A 902 -19.36 -33.44 8.86
CA TYR A 902 -18.38 -32.56 9.49
C TYR A 902 -19.03 -31.72 10.60
N ALA A 903 -18.29 -31.42 11.65
CA ALA A 903 -18.70 -30.51 12.71
C ALA A 903 -17.54 -29.60 13.10
N TYR A 904 -17.84 -28.33 13.33
CA TYR A 904 -16.90 -27.31 13.79
C TYR A 904 -17.60 -26.34 14.75
N VAL A 905 -16.95 -26.04 15.86
CA VAL A 905 -17.39 -25.02 16.82
C VAL A 905 -16.20 -24.15 17.23
N HIS A 906 -16.42 -22.84 17.24
CA HIS A 906 -15.47 -21.82 17.67
C HIS A 906 -16.03 -20.98 18.81
N ASP A 907 -15.19 -20.76 19.81
CA ASP A 907 -15.55 -20.09 21.05
C ASP A 907 -16.87 -20.64 21.62
N GLY A 908 -16.91 -21.96 21.74
CA GLY A 908 -18.12 -22.70 22.04
C GLY A 908 -17.85 -24.14 22.50
N THR A 909 -18.89 -24.76 23.05
CA THR A 909 -18.79 -26.07 23.70
C THR A 909 -19.53 -27.16 22.95
N GLU A 910 -20.42 -26.84 22.00
CA GLU A 910 -21.29 -27.86 21.43
C GLU A 910 -21.78 -27.52 20.02
N ILE A 911 -21.77 -28.52 19.12
CA ILE A 911 -22.54 -28.50 17.88
C ILE A 911 -22.93 -29.92 17.41
N GLY A 912 -24.15 -30.08 16.89
CA GLY A 912 -24.58 -31.28 16.16
C GLY A 912 -26.08 -31.59 16.36
N ARG A 913 -26.57 -32.69 15.77
CA ARG A 913 -27.99 -33.05 15.88
C ARG A 913 -28.44 -33.30 17.32
N ALA A 914 -29.59 -32.74 17.68
CA ALA A 914 -30.19 -32.82 19.01
C ALA A 914 -30.51 -34.25 19.45
N ASP A 915 -30.86 -35.12 18.50
CA ASP A 915 -31.18 -36.53 18.70
C ASP A 915 -29.95 -37.46 18.66
N SER A 916 -28.77 -36.92 18.35
CA SER A 916 -27.55 -37.71 18.21
C SER A 916 -26.66 -37.64 19.45
N ALA A 917 -26.10 -38.79 19.82
CA ALA A 917 -25.03 -38.89 20.81
C ALA A 917 -23.66 -38.49 20.23
N GLU A 918 -23.53 -38.35 18.91
CA GLU A 918 -22.26 -38.10 18.24
C GLU A 918 -21.92 -36.61 18.07
N ARG A 919 -22.58 -35.74 18.83
CA ARG A 919 -22.32 -34.29 18.83
C ARG A 919 -20.85 -33.98 19.14
N LEU A 920 -20.34 -32.92 18.53
CA LEU A 920 -19.03 -32.38 18.88
C LEU A 920 -19.18 -31.57 20.17
N VAL A 921 -18.58 -32.03 21.27
CA VAL A 921 -18.65 -31.40 22.58
C VAL A 921 -17.25 -31.12 23.13
N LEU A 922 -17.02 -29.91 23.61
CA LEU A 922 -15.80 -29.49 24.29
C LEU A 922 -16.09 -29.15 25.74
N ALA A 923 -15.09 -29.33 26.61
CA ALA A 923 -15.20 -28.96 28.02
C ALA A 923 -15.32 -27.44 28.25
N ALA A 924 -14.74 -26.63 27.36
CA ALA A 924 -14.80 -25.17 27.40
C ALA A 924 -14.66 -24.59 26.00
N GLY A 925 -15.36 -23.47 25.74
CA GLY A 925 -15.24 -22.72 24.49
C GLY A 925 -14.06 -21.76 24.44
N ARG A 926 -13.54 -21.34 25.59
CA ARG A 926 -12.36 -20.46 25.68
C ARG A 926 -11.57 -20.71 26.96
N ARG A 927 -10.31 -20.30 26.97
CA ARG A 927 -9.55 -20.08 28.21
C ARG A 927 -9.63 -18.61 28.61
N THR A 928 -9.78 -18.34 29.90
CA THR A 928 -9.82 -17.00 30.50
C THR A 928 -8.68 -16.84 31.49
N GLY A 929 -8.26 -15.61 31.76
CA GLY A 929 -7.19 -15.36 32.72
C GLY A 929 -6.81 -13.89 32.86
N LYS A 930 -5.63 -13.66 33.43
CA LYS A 930 -5.04 -12.33 33.57
C LYS A 930 -3.58 -12.30 33.17
N VAL A 931 -3.13 -11.18 32.62
CA VAL A 931 -1.70 -10.91 32.39
C VAL A 931 -0.99 -10.73 33.72
N THR A 932 0.14 -11.40 33.93
CA THR A 932 0.98 -11.29 35.13
C THR A 932 2.37 -10.70 34.85
N GLY A 933 2.79 -10.67 33.58
CA GLY A 933 4.04 -10.05 33.15
C GLY A 933 4.18 -10.13 31.64
N PHE A 934 5.12 -9.39 31.07
CA PHE A 934 5.39 -9.41 29.62
C PHE A 934 6.72 -8.74 29.29
N THR A 935 7.21 -8.92 28.06
CA THR A 935 8.44 -8.27 27.56
C THR A 935 8.27 -6.75 27.46
N LYS A 936 9.12 -5.98 28.18
CA LYS A 936 9.03 -4.51 28.25
C LYS A 936 10.04 -3.81 27.34
N GLU A 937 11.10 -4.50 26.94
CA GLU A 937 12.12 -3.97 26.05
C GLU A 937 11.82 -4.27 24.58
N LEU A 938 12.35 -3.45 23.68
CA LEU A 938 12.27 -3.71 22.24
C LEU A 938 13.21 -4.88 21.87
N ARG A 939 12.64 -6.01 21.46
CA ARG A 939 13.37 -7.25 21.14
C ARG A 939 12.71 -8.01 19.98
N ASP A 940 13.47 -8.87 19.32
CA ASP A 940 12.98 -9.77 18.25
C ASP A 940 12.21 -11.00 18.79
N ARG A 941 12.19 -11.20 20.11
CA ARG A 941 11.41 -12.26 20.77
C ARG A 941 10.72 -11.70 22.00
N ASN A 942 9.41 -11.88 22.06
CA ASN A 942 8.53 -11.29 23.04
C ASN A 942 7.60 -12.37 23.63
N THR A 943 7.26 -12.22 24.90
CA THR A 943 6.38 -13.13 25.61
C THR A 943 5.36 -12.38 26.45
N ILE A 944 4.23 -13.04 26.70
CA ILE A 944 3.22 -12.64 27.68
C ILE A 944 3.12 -13.74 28.72
N THR A 945 3.36 -13.42 29.98
CA THR A 945 3.11 -14.31 31.11
C THR A 945 1.69 -14.08 31.63
N VAL A 946 0.95 -15.16 31.80
CA VAL A 946 -0.47 -15.14 32.16
C VAL A 946 -0.78 -16.12 33.28
N GLN A 947 -1.81 -15.81 34.06
CA GLN A 947 -2.48 -16.75 34.95
C GLN A 947 -3.81 -17.14 34.32
N LEU A 948 -3.88 -18.34 33.77
CA LEU A 948 -5.13 -18.91 33.26
C LEU A 948 -5.98 -19.45 34.42
N GLU A 949 -7.29 -19.41 34.25
CA GLU A 949 -8.25 -20.04 35.16
C GLU A 949 -8.23 -21.57 34.97
N GLY A 950 -8.17 -22.30 36.09
CA GLY A 950 -7.96 -23.75 36.10
C GLY A 950 -6.49 -24.15 35.93
N THR A 951 -6.19 -25.42 36.19
CA THR A 951 -4.87 -26.01 35.94
C THR A 951 -4.83 -26.61 34.55
N ALA A 952 -4.03 -26.05 33.66
CA ALA A 952 -3.76 -26.64 32.35
C ALA A 952 -2.54 -27.56 32.43
N GLU A 953 -2.68 -28.82 32.00
CA GLU A 953 -1.55 -29.70 31.83
C GLU A 953 -0.67 -29.25 30.65
N ALA A 954 0.59 -29.71 30.61
CA ALA A 954 1.53 -29.32 29.57
C ALA A 954 1.02 -29.64 28.14
N ALA A 955 0.31 -30.76 27.95
CA ALA A 955 -0.28 -31.14 26.68
C ALA A 955 -1.38 -30.16 26.24
N GLU A 956 -2.18 -29.64 27.17
CA GLU A 956 -3.21 -28.64 26.85
C GLU A 956 -2.61 -27.31 26.41
N LEU A 957 -1.50 -26.89 27.03
CA LEU A 957 -0.82 -25.65 26.64
C LEU A 957 -0.30 -25.71 25.20
N GLN A 958 0.16 -26.87 24.73
CA GLN A 958 0.61 -27.03 23.34
C GLN A 958 -0.52 -26.77 22.32
N THR A 959 -1.78 -27.03 22.69
CA THR A 959 -2.94 -26.78 21.82
C THR A 959 -3.28 -25.29 21.63
N LEU A 960 -2.61 -24.40 22.38
CA LEU A 960 -2.75 -22.96 22.24
C LEU A 960 -1.90 -22.38 21.11
N ALA A 961 -0.90 -23.12 20.62
CA ALA A 961 -0.08 -22.68 19.49
C ALA A 961 -0.95 -22.48 18.24
N GLY A 962 -0.69 -21.41 17.49
CA GLY A 962 -1.47 -21.00 16.33
C GLY A 962 -2.70 -20.14 16.66
N ARG A 963 -3.24 -20.23 17.88
CA ARG A 963 -4.39 -19.42 18.34
C ARG A 963 -3.98 -17.98 18.68
N PHE A 964 -4.96 -17.12 18.92
CA PHE A 964 -4.75 -15.75 19.34
C PHE A 964 -5.17 -15.52 20.79
N VAL A 965 -4.36 -14.77 21.54
CA VAL A 965 -4.73 -14.22 22.85
C VAL A 965 -5.29 -12.82 22.67
N TYR A 966 -6.45 -12.57 23.27
CA TYR A 966 -7.16 -11.30 23.26
C TYR A 966 -7.08 -10.70 24.66
N VAL A 967 -6.35 -9.59 24.80
CA VAL A 967 -6.13 -8.91 26.08
C VAL A 967 -6.96 -7.63 26.13
N ALA A 968 -7.69 -7.42 27.23
CA ALA A 968 -8.43 -6.17 27.44
C ALA A 968 -7.45 -4.99 27.58
N ASN A 969 -7.67 -3.92 26.82
CA ASN A 969 -6.85 -2.72 26.86
C ASN A 969 -7.70 -1.43 26.77
N ASP A 970 -7.06 -0.31 26.44
CA ASP A 970 -7.68 1.02 26.38
C ASP A 970 -8.36 1.35 25.04
N GLY A 971 -8.37 0.43 24.08
CA GLY A 971 -9.01 0.60 22.77
C GLY A 971 -8.29 1.54 21.80
N VAL A 972 -7.09 2.04 22.13
CA VAL A 972 -6.33 2.94 21.23
C VAL A 972 -5.70 2.17 20.07
N ARG A 973 -5.23 0.95 20.33
CA ARG A 973 -4.70 -0.04 19.37
C ARG A 973 -5.16 -1.43 19.81
N ASN A 974 -4.97 -2.44 18.97
CA ASN A 974 -5.31 -3.81 19.30
C ASN A 974 -4.29 -4.46 20.24
N ALA A 975 -4.79 -5.25 21.19
CA ALA A 975 -4.01 -6.12 22.06
C ALA A 975 -4.34 -7.60 21.80
N VAL A 976 -4.21 -7.99 20.53
CA VAL A 976 -4.49 -9.36 20.05
C VAL A 976 -3.21 -9.93 19.47
N TYR A 977 -2.74 -11.09 19.93
CA TYR A 977 -1.43 -11.62 19.56
C TYR A 977 -1.49 -13.11 19.20
N ARG A 978 -0.83 -13.52 18.12
CA ARG A 978 -0.70 -14.93 17.75
C ARG A 978 0.25 -15.64 18.72
N ILE A 979 -0.20 -16.74 19.29
CA ILE A 979 0.60 -17.59 20.17
C ILE A 979 1.43 -18.52 19.28
N ARG A 980 2.75 -18.35 19.27
CA ARG A 980 3.69 -19.26 18.58
C ARG A 980 3.90 -20.54 19.38
N SER A 981 3.99 -20.43 20.70
CA SER A 981 4.02 -21.57 21.61
C SER A 981 3.55 -21.16 23.01
N ALA A 982 3.13 -22.12 23.83
CA ALA A 982 2.79 -21.89 25.23
C ALA A 982 3.36 -22.97 26.15
N TYR A 983 3.86 -22.57 27.31
CA TYR A 983 4.52 -23.48 28.26
C TYR A 983 4.42 -22.98 29.70
N ALA A 984 4.66 -23.85 30.68
CA ALA A 984 4.64 -23.48 32.09
C ALA A 984 5.86 -22.60 32.45
N GLY A 985 5.62 -21.50 33.15
CA GLY A 985 6.68 -20.59 33.62
C GLY A 985 7.42 -21.13 34.84
N LEU A 986 8.73 -20.85 34.95
CA LEU A 986 9.59 -21.27 36.08
C LEU A 986 9.12 -20.74 37.45
N GLY A 987 8.38 -19.62 37.47
CA GLY A 987 7.82 -19.00 38.67
C GLY A 987 6.33 -19.28 38.90
N GLY A 988 5.73 -20.22 38.17
CA GLY A 988 4.28 -20.42 38.09
C GLY A 988 3.64 -19.61 36.95
N GLY A 989 2.39 -19.98 36.61
CA GLY A 989 1.67 -19.41 35.46
C GLY A 989 2.07 -20.00 34.10
N THR A 990 1.49 -19.47 33.03
CA THR A 990 1.72 -19.87 31.63
C THR A 990 2.45 -18.75 30.91
N VAL A 991 3.47 -19.09 30.13
CA VAL A 991 4.15 -18.17 29.21
C VAL A 991 3.63 -18.42 27.80
N LEU A 992 3.17 -17.36 27.15
CA LEU A 992 2.80 -17.33 25.74
C LEU A 992 3.94 -16.67 24.95
N ASP A 993 4.61 -17.43 24.08
CA ASP A 993 5.56 -16.90 23.11
C ASP A 993 4.78 -16.29 21.94
N ILE A 994 5.00 -15.01 21.68
CA ILE A 994 4.34 -14.26 20.59
C ILE A 994 5.32 -13.89 19.47
N GLY A 995 6.53 -14.47 19.49
CA GLY A 995 7.56 -14.24 18.48
C GLY A 995 8.07 -12.81 18.47
N ASP A 996 8.20 -12.23 17.28
CA ASP A 996 8.75 -10.89 17.03
C ASP A 996 7.75 -9.75 17.28
N MET A 997 6.52 -10.07 17.69
CA MET A 997 5.48 -9.08 17.93
C MET A 997 5.76 -8.29 19.21
N THR A 998 6.08 -7.01 19.05
CA THR A 998 6.27 -6.12 20.20
C THR A 998 4.95 -5.75 20.86
N LEU A 999 5.01 -5.53 22.17
CA LEU A 999 3.92 -5.03 23.01
C LEU A 999 4.01 -3.51 23.22
N ILE A 1000 5.09 -2.89 22.71
CA ILE A 1000 5.33 -1.45 22.75
C ILE A 1000 4.48 -0.77 21.69
N ARG A 1001 3.65 0.17 22.13
CA ARG A 1001 2.85 1.04 21.29
C ARG A 1001 3.65 2.23 20.78
N SER A 1002 4.39 2.87 21.67
CA SER A 1002 5.14 4.11 21.39
C SER A 1002 6.15 4.38 22.51
N TYR A 1003 7.02 5.35 22.30
CA TYR A 1003 7.69 6.04 23.42
C TYR A 1003 6.66 6.75 24.31
N ALA A 1004 6.95 6.83 25.62
CA ALA A 1004 6.19 7.63 26.58
C ALA A 1004 6.32 9.13 26.31
N ASP A 1005 7.48 9.55 25.80
CA ASP A 1005 7.72 10.89 25.29
C ASP A 1005 8.56 10.77 24.01
N PRO A 1006 8.02 11.14 22.83
CA PRO A 1006 8.74 11.04 21.57
C PRO A 1006 9.94 11.99 21.47
N GLU A 1007 10.09 12.97 22.38
CA GLU A 1007 11.23 13.88 22.44
C GLU A 1007 12.24 13.50 23.56
N ASP A 1008 11.91 12.53 24.42
CA ASP A 1008 12.78 12.04 25.51
C ASP A 1008 12.67 10.53 25.71
N TYR A 1009 13.53 9.78 25.02
CA TYR A 1009 13.54 8.31 25.04
C TYR A 1009 13.83 7.71 26.43
N ALA A 1010 14.43 8.48 27.36
CA ALA A 1010 14.73 8.00 28.70
C ALA A 1010 13.48 7.75 29.55
N LYS A 1011 12.33 8.31 29.16
CA LYS A 1011 11.03 8.08 29.82
C LYS A 1011 10.40 6.73 29.49
N GLY A 1012 11.02 5.93 28.60
CA GLY A 1012 10.59 4.58 28.28
C GLY A 1012 9.41 4.53 27.32
N PHE A 1013 8.57 3.48 27.45
CA PHE A 1013 7.53 3.13 26.48
C PHE A 1013 6.12 3.15 27.07
N VAL A 1014 5.14 3.33 26.18
CA VAL A 1014 3.72 3.00 26.38
C VAL A 1014 3.46 1.63 25.75
N TYR A 1015 2.65 0.81 26.39
CA TYR A 1015 2.36 -0.56 25.97
C TYR A 1015 0.89 -0.74 25.59
N ASP A 1016 0.61 -1.68 24.70
CA ASP A 1016 -0.75 -2.07 24.32
C ASP A 1016 -1.45 -2.93 25.37
N ILE A 1017 -0.69 -3.51 26.31
CA ILE A 1017 -1.18 -4.33 27.41
C ILE A 1017 -0.65 -3.83 28.75
N LYS A 1018 -1.29 -4.28 29.84
CA LYS A 1018 -0.85 -4.03 31.21
C LYS A 1018 -1.01 -5.27 32.08
N GLU A 1019 -0.20 -5.37 33.13
CA GLU A 1019 -0.36 -6.39 34.16
C GLU A 1019 -1.75 -6.24 34.83
N GLY A 1020 -2.38 -7.37 35.14
CA GLY A 1020 -3.74 -7.45 35.67
C GLY A 1020 -4.85 -7.33 34.64
N ALA A 1021 -4.54 -7.04 33.37
CA ALA A 1021 -5.52 -7.04 32.28
C ALA A 1021 -6.15 -8.43 32.12
N ALA A 1022 -7.48 -8.47 31.98
CA ALA A 1022 -8.20 -9.68 31.66
C ALA A 1022 -7.88 -10.12 30.22
N LEU A 1023 -7.91 -11.43 29.97
CA LEU A 1023 -7.73 -11.97 28.64
C LEU A 1023 -8.63 -13.18 28.40
N TYR A 1024 -8.80 -13.49 27.12
CA TYR A 1024 -9.35 -14.77 26.69
C TYR A 1024 -8.60 -15.32 25.47
N ILE A 1025 -8.66 -16.64 25.31
CA ILE A 1025 -8.14 -17.38 24.15
C ILE A 1025 -9.29 -18.27 23.66
N PRO A 1026 -9.92 -17.93 22.52
CA PRO A 1026 -10.94 -18.77 21.91
C PRO A 1026 -10.40 -20.18 21.62
N LEU A 1027 -11.17 -21.18 22.04
CA LEU A 1027 -10.95 -22.57 21.68
C LEU A 1027 -11.85 -22.94 20.49
N SER A 1028 -11.42 -23.94 19.75
CA SER A 1028 -12.13 -24.49 18.62
C SER A 1028 -11.80 -25.95 18.48
N ALA A 1029 -12.76 -26.72 17.97
CA ALA A 1029 -12.54 -28.08 17.55
C ALA A 1029 -13.29 -28.36 16.26
N GLU A 1030 -12.76 -29.32 15.52
CA GLU A 1030 -13.41 -29.90 14.35
C GLU A 1030 -13.45 -31.42 14.47
N ARG A 1031 -14.44 -32.01 13.80
CA ARG A 1031 -14.56 -33.46 13.66
C ARG A 1031 -15.05 -33.79 12.26
N GLU A 1032 -14.25 -34.55 11.53
CA GLU A 1032 -14.72 -35.27 10.35
C GLU A 1032 -15.35 -36.59 10.79
N TYR A 1033 -16.52 -36.89 10.24
CA TYR A 1033 -17.21 -38.16 10.46
C TYR A 1033 -16.93 -39.07 9.26
N PRO A 1034 -16.68 -40.37 9.48
CA PRO A 1034 -16.55 -41.32 8.39
C PRO A 1034 -17.86 -41.32 7.58
N LEU A 1035 -17.73 -41.24 6.25
CA LEU A 1035 -18.85 -41.50 5.35
C LEU A 1035 -19.02 -43.02 5.26
N ASP A 1036 -20.17 -43.53 5.69
CA ASP A 1036 -20.56 -44.94 5.57
C ASP A 1036 -20.74 -45.39 4.10
#